data_AF-A0A7S0D3F6-F1
#
_entry.id   AF-A0A7S0D3F6-F1
#
_cell.length_a   1.000
_cell.length_b   1.000
_cell.length_c   1.000
_cell.angle_alpha   90.00
_cell.angle_beta   90.00
_cell.angle_gamma   90.00
#
_symmetry.space_group_name_H-M   'P 1'
#
loop_
_entity.id
_entity.type
_entity.pdbx_description
1 polymer ?
#
loop_
_entity_poly.entity_id
_entity_poly.type
_entity_poly.pdbx_seq_one_letter_code
_entity_poly.pdbx_strand_id
1 'polypeptide(L)'
;MAGDDASRAAAAREAARGAHRSMREPGLAPPDAATRVAEAARAAEPLLDMKQRTTRDDPDGFMDTFFRASRLHYIGTWKHRYEAFLEDLPAPPPLPPTKRGDARVVMHVDMDCFFAAVATLGRPELHGLPVAVSWSSGAKGAGELSSCNYEARAFGCRAGGRVADALRRCPNLVVMPYEFEKYSAVALEVYRILHELTPHVMGVSVDEAYIDVTALVTGGGRSSRDETSRDSPSGTPNETKRTPKELAEFVRERVRDETGCVASVGIGPNRLIARLATMRAKPNGVFEVSLNEAEAYVASLPVRQLPGVGRGALEKLSAVVSPAGDVKNEKNEKDGKEANACIACRDVLRVPSERLQRALGRKSALSLVDACRGIDQRDWVSRPPRKSVGAQVTWGVRFDEASEVVAFAAKLAGEVSARAVRLKVKGRCLTVKVLRAVANVPDGMMKGSVGHGVCDHLTRSVTLSSYADGAETLAREAMNILAALAVPAGEIRGMGLQLSKLDSDPASASRGASDLRRTARLHAKPAGRRTEWAERGEAIERRYAGWFDGAGARLKTKTADCLRDSRRDESAKKRTSPREKANAYAEAMDSAMGDDLSRGLVAALARGSRSRKRASLEATDANSAEETKGGLSRDAASSDSSGDEDEPPVSLRRAHAAASRAHAHGVFVETGDIADDALKNTNSVTLESRLKASAASTLRECESFALKRASSVFEKKGPDEAARVVSAARRLARAQWTTPPVAFALCGAGAAGARA
;
A
#
# COMPACT_ATOMS: atom_id res chain seq x y z
N MET A 1 41.17 17.81 7.18
CA MET A 1 40.44 16.73 6.46
C MET A 1 38.92 16.89 6.45
N ALA A 2 38.26 17.48 7.46
CA ALA A 2 36.80 17.71 7.42
C ALA A 2 36.31 18.84 6.47
N GLY A 3 37.21 19.75 6.05
CA GLY A 3 36.89 20.86 5.14
C GLY A 3 36.76 20.44 3.67
N ASP A 4 37.47 19.40 3.24
CA ASP A 4 37.49 18.96 1.83
C ASP A 4 36.24 18.19 1.42
N ASP A 5 35.62 17.42 2.32
CA ASP A 5 34.38 16.70 2.03
C ASP A 5 33.17 17.62 1.88
N ALA A 6 33.10 18.68 2.69
CA ALA A 6 32.05 19.69 2.57
C ALA A 6 32.19 20.50 1.26
N SER A 7 33.43 20.78 0.86
CA SER A 7 33.75 21.45 -0.41
C SER A 7 33.42 20.56 -1.61
N ARG A 8 33.76 19.26 -1.58
CA ARG A 8 33.41 18.29 -2.64
C ARG A 8 31.91 18.06 -2.73
N ALA A 9 31.19 17.99 -1.62
CA ALA A 9 29.73 17.88 -1.62
C ALA A 9 29.05 19.16 -2.12
N ALA A 10 29.60 20.34 -1.81
CA ALA A 10 29.13 21.61 -2.35
C ALA A 10 29.41 21.72 -3.85
N ALA A 11 30.61 21.34 -4.31
CA ALA A 11 30.99 21.30 -5.71
C ALA A 11 30.17 20.29 -6.52
N ALA A 12 29.86 19.11 -5.95
CA ALA A 12 28.96 18.14 -6.58
C ALA A 12 27.52 18.68 -6.67
N ARG A 13 27.04 19.42 -5.65
CA ARG A 13 25.74 20.12 -5.69
C ARG A 13 25.73 21.25 -6.70
N GLU A 14 26.86 21.95 -6.88
CA GLU A 14 27.00 23.06 -7.82
C GLU A 14 27.16 22.56 -9.26
N ALA A 15 27.90 21.48 -9.48
CA ALA A 15 27.98 20.77 -10.76
C ALA A 15 26.63 20.16 -11.14
N ALA A 16 25.91 19.56 -10.18
CA ALA A 16 24.54 19.10 -10.39
C ALA A 16 23.59 20.27 -10.71
N ARG A 17 23.75 21.43 -10.07
CA ARG A 17 23.01 22.67 -10.39
C ARG A 17 23.39 23.26 -11.76
N GLY A 18 24.64 23.13 -12.18
CA GLY A 18 25.16 23.57 -13.48
C GLY A 18 24.66 22.70 -14.63
N ALA A 19 24.74 21.37 -14.49
CA ALA A 19 24.11 20.43 -15.42
C ALA A 19 22.58 20.62 -15.46
N HIS A 20 21.93 20.86 -14.30
CA HIS A 20 20.51 21.22 -14.21
C HIS A 20 20.12 22.52 -14.92
N ARG A 21 21.03 23.48 -15.07
CA ARG A 21 20.77 24.73 -15.82
C ARG A 21 20.69 24.47 -17.33
N SER A 22 21.46 23.53 -17.85
CA SER A 22 21.43 23.16 -19.27
C SER A 22 20.16 22.37 -19.66
N MET A 23 19.60 21.57 -18.74
CA MET A 23 18.35 20.82 -18.96
C MET A 23 17.07 21.63 -18.73
N ARG A 24 17.21 22.91 -18.34
CA ARG A 24 16.10 23.81 -18.03
C ARG A 24 15.54 24.54 -19.25
N GLU A 25 15.85 24.10 -20.47
CA GLU A 25 15.17 24.60 -21.66
C GLU A 25 13.68 24.20 -21.60
N PRO A 26 12.77 25.14 -21.31
CA PRO A 26 11.36 24.83 -21.25
C PRO A 26 10.87 24.68 -22.69
N GLY A 27 10.50 23.47 -23.10
CA GLY A 27 9.83 23.28 -24.39
C GLY A 27 10.12 21.98 -25.15
N LEU A 28 11.14 21.19 -24.76
CA LEU A 28 11.35 19.90 -25.42
C LEU A 28 10.28 18.88 -25.02
N ALA A 29 9.76 18.15 -26.00
CA ALA A 29 8.96 16.95 -25.78
C ALA A 29 9.84 15.84 -25.17
N PRO A 30 9.26 14.86 -24.46
CA PRO A 30 10.01 13.67 -24.06
C PRO A 30 10.61 12.98 -25.30
N PRO A 31 11.83 12.41 -25.21
CA PRO A 31 12.40 11.64 -26.30
C PRO A 31 11.45 10.53 -26.78
N ASP A 32 11.41 10.30 -28.09
CA ASP A 32 10.51 9.31 -28.70
C ASP A 32 10.71 7.90 -28.11
N ALA A 33 11.96 7.50 -27.87
CA ALA A 33 12.28 6.22 -27.23
C ALA A 33 11.67 6.10 -25.82
N ALA A 34 11.76 7.15 -25.00
CA ALA A 34 11.19 7.17 -23.65
C ALA A 34 9.65 7.12 -23.68
N THR A 35 9.04 7.79 -24.66
CA THR A 35 7.58 7.75 -24.90
C THR A 35 7.13 6.33 -25.26
N ARG A 36 7.81 5.68 -26.21
CA ARG A 36 7.53 4.29 -26.59
C ARG A 36 7.65 3.31 -25.43
N VAL A 37 8.65 3.48 -24.55
CA VAL A 37 8.80 2.67 -23.33
C VAL A 37 7.60 2.84 -22.39
N ALA A 38 7.14 4.08 -22.19
CA ALA A 38 5.97 4.35 -21.35
C ALA A 38 4.67 3.79 -21.93
N GLU A 39 4.49 3.85 -23.25
CA GLU A 39 3.35 3.29 -23.96
C GLU A 39 3.34 1.76 -23.91
N ALA A 40 4.48 1.11 -24.18
CA ALA A 40 4.64 -0.33 -24.08
C ALA A 40 4.36 -0.84 -22.65
N ALA A 41 4.89 -0.15 -21.63
CA ALA A 41 4.63 -0.49 -20.23
C ALA A 41 3.13 -0.37 -19.87
N ARG A 42 2.40 0.57 -20.48
CA ARG A 42 0.95 0.71 -20.28
C ARG A 42 0.16 -0.37 -21.00
N ALA A 43 0.56 -0.70 -22.23
CA ALA A 43 -0.08 -1.75 -23.01
C ALA A 43 0.05 -3.14 -22.34
N ALA A 44 1.16 -3.37 -21.63
CA ALA A 44 1.40 -4.60 -20.87
C ALA A 44 0.48 -4.78 -19.64
N GLU A 45 -0.23 -3.73 -19.20
CA GLU A 45 -1.10 -3.74 -18.01
C GLU A 45 -2.55 -3.43 -18.38
N PRO A 46 -3.38 -4.44 -18.72
CA PRO A 46 -4.74 -4.25 -19.23
C PRO A 46 -5.69 -3.51 -18.26
N LEU A 47 -5.39 -3.52 -16.95
CA LEU A 47 -6.15 -2.80 -15.92
C LEU A 47 -5.82 -1.31 -15.84
N LEU A 48 -4.80 -0.86 -16.57
CA LEU A 48 -4.41 0.54 -16.71
C LEU A 48 -4.88 1.11 -18.06
N ASP A 49 -6.03 0.65 -18.55
CA ASP A 49 -6.71 1.09 -19.79
C ASP A 49 -7.17 2.56 -19.78
N MET A 50 -6.83 3.33 -18.75
CA MET A 50 -7.17 4.74 -18.59
C MET A 50 -8.67 5.04 -18.48
N LYS A 51 -9.53 4.02 -18.40
CA LYS A 51 -10.97 4.21 -18.30
C LYS A 51 -11.37 4.40 -16.84
N GLN A 52 -11.92 5.57 -16.56
CA GLN A 52 -12.55 5.80 -15.26
C GLN A 52 -13.88 5.04 -15.23
N ARG A 53 -13.99 4.07 -14.33
CA ARG A 53 -15.21 3.31 -14.10
C ARG A 53 -15.86 3.75 -12.81
N THR A 54 -17.18 3.71 -12.78
CA THR A 54 -17.98 3.91 -11.58
C THR A 54 -18.70 2.61 -11.19
N THR A 55 -19.27 2.58 -9.99
CA THR A 55 -20.17 1.49 -9.59
C THR A 55 -21.40 1.37 -10.49
N ARG A 56 -21.76 2.42 -11.24
CA ARG A 56 -22.83 2.38 -12.24
C ARG A 56 -22.39 1.68 -13.53
N ASP A 57 -21.15 1.92 -13.96
CA ASP A 57 -20.63 1.39 -15.23
C ASP A 57 -20.28 -0.10 -15.13
N ASP A 58 -19.85 -0.56 -13.96
CA ASP A 58 -19.44 -1.95 -13.71
C ASP A 58 -19.84 -2.43 -12.31
N PRO A 59 -21.13 -2.65 -12.01
CA PRO A 59 -21.60 -2.97 -10.66
C PRO A 59 -20.93 -4.21 -10.05
N ASP A 60 -20.52 -5.18 -10.88
CA ASP A 60 -19.97 -6.46 -10.44
C ASP A 60 -18.44 -6.50 -10.38
N GLY A 61 -17.74 -5.93 -11.36
CA GLY A 61 -16.28 -5.92 -11.44
C GLY A 61 -15.60 -4.69 -10.84
N PHE A 62 -16.35 -3.63 -10.52
CA PHE A 62 -15.78 -2.34 -10.13
C PHE A 62 -14.88 -2.43 -8.89
N MET A 63 -15.28 -3.18 -7.86
CA MET A 63 -14.53 -3.25 -6.60
C MET A 63 -13.16 -3.95 -6.78
N ASP A 64 -13.10 -5.03 -7.56
CA ASP A 64 -11.84 -5.73 -7.87
C ASP A 64 -10.93 -4.81 -8.69
N THR A 65 -11.47 -4.20 -9.75
CA THR A 65 -10.75 -3.22 -10.57
C THR A 65 -10.21 -2.06 -9.72
N PHE A 66 -11.04 -1.50 -8.83
CA PHE A 66 -10.69 -0.39 -7.96
C PHE A 66 -9.50 -0.73 -7.05
N PHE A 67 -9.54 -1.88 -6.35
CA PHE A 67 -8.46 -2.25 -5.44
C PHE A 67 -7.18 -2.59 -6.21
N ARG A 68 -7.27 -3.28 -7.36
CA ARG A 68 -6.10 -3.59 -8.19
C ARG A 68 -5.40 -2.35 -8.76
N ALA A 69 -6.17 -1.37 -9.22
CA ALA A 69 -5.60 -0.13 -9.77
C ALA A 69 -5.16 0.87 -8.68
N SER A 70 -5.61 0.70 -7.44
CA SER A 70 -5.38 1.66 -6.36
C SER A 70 -4.02 1.49 -5.69
N ARG A 71 -3.10 2.42 -5.95
CA ARG A 71 -1.80 2.47 -5.24
C ARG A 71 -1.95 2.64 -3.72
N LEU A 72 -3.00 3.32 -3.25
CA LEU A 72 -3.22 3.54 -1.82
C LEU A 72 -3.69 2.25 -1.14
N HIS A 73 -4.46 1.44 -1.86
CA HIS A 73 -4.75 0.08 -1.44
C HIS A 73 -3.48 -0.78 -1.43
N TYR A 74 -2.65 -0.70 -2.47
CA TYR A 74 -1.37 -1.42 -2.55
C TYR A 74 -0.46 -1.10 -1.34
N ILE A 75 -0.21 0.17 -1.04
CA ILE A 75 0.61 0.58 0.12
C ILE A 75 -0.10 0.23 1.43
N GLY A 76 -1.41 0.43 1.54
CA GLY A 76 -2.18 0.10 2.74
C GLY A 76 -2.21 -1.41 3.07
N THR A 77 -1.99 -2.27 2.07
CA THR A 77 -1.86 -3.72 2.23
C THR A 77 -0.41 -4.18 2.38
N TRP A 78 0.57 -3.28 2.29
CA TRP A 78 1.99 -3.62 2.45
C TRP A 78 2.28 -4.33 3.77
N LYS A 79 1.74 -3.82 4.89
CA LYS A 79 1.95 -4.42 6.21
C LYS A 79 1.63 -5.92 6.23
N HIS A 80 0.62 -6.36 5.47
CA HIS A 80 0.30 -7.79 5.37
C HIS A 80 1.37 -8.59 4.61
N ARG A 81 1.87 -8.06 3.49
CA ARG A 81 2.96 -8.71 2.73
C ARG A 81 4.24 -8.79 3.57
N TYR A 82 4.54 -7.72 4.30
CA TYR A 82 5.66 -7.69 5.23
C TYR A 82 5.47 -8.67 6.39
N GLU A 83 4.28 -8.75 6.99
CA GLU A 83 3.96 -9.74 8.03
C GLU A 83 4.17 -11.18 7.52
N ALA A 84 3.78 -11.50 6.29
CA ALA A 84 4.03 -12.82 5.70
C ALA A 84 5.54 -13.10 5.54
N PHE A 85 6.33 -12.13 5.07
CA PHE A 85 7.79 -12.24 5.04
C PHE A 85 8.40 -12.47 6.44
N LEU A 86 7.80 -11.88 7.48
CA LEU A 86 8.26 -12.05 8.86
C LEU A 86 7.88 -13.42 9.47
N GLU A 87 6.96 -14.20 8.88
CA GLU A 87 6.62 -15.55 9.35
C GLU A 87 7.80 -16.52 9.16
N ASP A 88 8.61 -16.30 8.13
CA ASP A 88 9.80 -17.10 7.83
C ASP A 88 11.02 -16.72 8.69
N LEU A 89 10.93 -15.61 9.44
CA LEU A 89 12.01 -15.09 10.29
C LEU A 89 11.75 -15.33 11.77
N PRO A 90 12.78 -15.70 12.56
CA PRO A 90 12.64 -15.88 14.00
C PRO A 90 12.14 -14.60 14.68
N ALA A 91 11.49 -14.77 15.84
CA ALA A 91 11.10 -13.64 16.66
C ALA A 91 12.36 -12.84 17.05
N PRO A 92 12.35 -11.50 16.91
CA PRO A 92 13.52 -10.71 17.25
C PRO A 92 13.78 -10.77 18.76
N PRO A 93 15.05 -10.86 19.20
CA PRO A 93 15.38 -10.75 20.62
C PRO A 93 14.96 -9.38 21.17
N PRO A 94 14.87 -9.21 22.50
CA PRO A 94 14.71 -7.90 23.11
C PRO A 94 15.81 -6.95 22.65
N LEU A 95 15.50 -5.66 22.55
CA LEU A 95 16.53 -4.66 22.26
C LEU A 95 17.66 -4.74 23.31
N PRO A 96 18.93 -4.61 22.90
CA PRO A 96 20.03 -4.57 23.83
C PRO A 96 19.87 -3.39 24.81
N PRO A 97 20.18 -3.58 26.10
CA PRO A 97 20.17 -2.49 27.06
C PRO A 97 21.27 -1.50 26.69
N THR A 98 20.94 -0.21 26.71
CA THR A 98 21.95 0.85 26.63
C THR A 98 22.57 1.04 28.01
N LYS A 99 23.90 1.05 28.10
CA LYS A 99 24.59 1.45 29.34
C LYS A 99 24.22 2.90 29.68
N ARG A 100 24.26 3.26 30.97
CA ARG A 100 24.08 4.66 31.39
C ARG A 100 25.13 5.53 30.70
N GLY A 101 24.69 6.44 29.83
CA GLY A 101 25.55 7.35 29.08
C GLY A 101 25.74 6.99 27.60
N ASP A 102 25.44 5.75 27.17
CA ASP A 102 25.52 5.36 25.76
C ASP A 102 24.23 5.72 25.02
N ALA A 103 24.36 6.45 23.91
CA ALA A 103 23.24 6.79 23.04
C ALA A 103 22.85 5.58 22.17
N ARG A 104 21.55 5.34 21.99
CA ARG A 104 21.07 4.41 20.95
C ARG A 104 21.48 4.95 19.59
N VAL A 105 21.74 4.05 18.64
CA VAL A 105 21.98 4.41 17.25
C VAL A 105 20.85 3.82 16.42
N VAL A 106 19.90 4.68 16.06
CA VAL A 106 18.77 4.32 15.19
C VAL A 106 19.04 4.86 13.80
N MET A 107 18.93 4.01 12.79
CA MET A 107 18.92 4.42 11.40
C MET A 107 17.50 4.37 10.86
N HIS A 108 17.14 5.38 10.08
CA HIS A 108 15.93 5.42 9.29
C HIS A 108 16.33 5.34 7.82
N VAL A 109 15.91 4.27 7.16
CA VAL A 109 16.23 3.96 5.76
C VAL A 109 14.97 4.22 4.93
N ASP A 110 15.11 5.08 3.92
CA ASP A 110 14.00 5.52 3.08
C ASP A 110 14.46 5.58 1.60
N MET A 111 13.85 4.73 0.76
CA MET A 111 14.17 4.65 -0.66
C MET A 111 13.85 5.96 -1.38
N ASP A 112 14.72 6.37 -2.29
CA ASP A 112 14.58 7.63 -2.97
C ASP A 112 13.61 7.54 -4.15
N CYS A 113 12.59 8.41 -4.13
CA CYS A 113 11.53 8.48 -5.14
C CYS A 113 10.96 7.12 -5.58
N PHE A 114 10.83 6.18 -4.63
CA PHE A 114 10.68 4.73 -4.82
C PHE A 114 10.00 4.26 -6.11
N PHE A 115 8.72 4.59 -6.34
CA PHE A 115 8.03 4.10 -7.56
C PHE A 115 8.66 4.60 -8.86
N ALA A 116 9.16 5.84 -8.89
CA ALA A 116 9.84 6.38 -10.07
C ALA A 116 11.20 5.70 -10.27
N ALA A 117 11.97 5.46 -9.20
CA ALA A 117 13.24 4.75 -9.27
C ALA A 117 13.05 3.31 -9.78
N VAL A 118 12.05 2.59 -9.27
CA VAL A 118 11.74 1.22 -9.75
C VAL A 118 11.23 1.24 -11.19
N ALA A 119 10.43 2.24 -11.57
CA ALA A 119 9.95 2.38 -12.95
C ALA A 119 11.08 2.69 -13.96
N THR A 120 12.24 3.17 -13.50
CA THR A 120 13.42 3.37 -14.36
C THR A 120 14.38 2.19 -14.42
N LEU A 121 14.19 1.16 -13.57
CA LEU A 121 15.09 -0.01 -13.55
C LEU A 121 15.06 -0.76 -14.90
N GLY A 122 16.26 -1.02 -15.43
CA GLY A 122 16.44 -1.73 -16.70
C GLY A 122 15.95 -0.97 -17.94
N ARG A 123 15.74 0.36 -17.83
CA ARG A 123 15.27 1.22 -18.92
C ARG A 123 16.24 2.37 -19.17
N PRO A 124 17.36 2.14 -19.89
CA PRO A 124 18.38 3.16 -20.13
C PRO A 124 17.83 4.40 -20.85
N GLU A 125 16.73 4.26 -21.60
CA GLU A 125 16.03 5.34 -22.29
C GLU A 125 15.44 6.37 -21.32
N LEU A 126 15.29 6.02 -20.04
CA LEU A 126 14.74 6.90 -19.00
C LEU A 126 15.81 7.54 -18.11
N HIS A 127 17.10 7.20 -18.29
CA HIS A 127 18.18 7.71 -17.46
C HIS A 127 18.36 9.23 -17.62
N GLY A 128 18.42 9.95 -16.49
CA GLY A 128 18.58 11.40 -16.46
C GLY A 128 17.36 12.20 -16.94
N LEU A 129 16.27 11.54 -17.33
CA LEU A 129 15.02 12.21 -17.72
C LEU A 129 14.12 12.48 -16.51
N PRO A 130 13.28 13.53 -16.55
CA PRO A 130 12.23 13.71 -15.56
C PRO A 130 11.18 12.59 -15.73
N VAL A 131 11.04 11.75 -14.71
CA VAL A 131 10.12 10.61 -14.70
C VAL A 131 9.17 10.71 -13.50
N ALA A 132 7.89 10.43 -13.74
CA ALA A 132 6.90 10.28 -12.70
C ALA A 132 6.04 9.04 -12.90
N VAL A 133 5.39 8.59 -11.83
CA VAL A 133 4.47 7.45 -11.86
C VAL A 133 3.07 7.94 -11.58
N SER A 134 2.14 7.63 -12.47
CA SER A 134 0.72 7.91 -12.28
C SER A 134 -0.14 6.93 -13.05
N TRP A 135 -1.38 6.81 -12.58
CA TRP A 135 -2.42 6.13 -13.34
C TRP A 135 -2.59 6.82 -14.70
N SER A 136 -2.66 8.16 -14.73
CA SER A 136 -2.84 8.92 -15.98
C SER A 136 -1.55 9.44 -16.60
N SER A 137 -1.46 9.44 -17.93
CA SER A 137 -0.32 9.96 -18.69
C SER A 137 -0.53 11.34 -19.36
N GLY A 138 -1.77 11.75 -19.64
CA GLY A 138 -2.04 12.91 -20.50
C GLY A 138 -2.20 14.25 -19.79
N ALA A 139 -2.02 15.35 -20.53
CA ALA A 139 -2.23 16.73 -20.06
C ALA A 139 -3.69 17.04 -19.65
N LYS A 140 -4.65 16.27 -20.16
CA LYS A 140 -6.07 16.30 -19.76
C LYS A 140 -6.38 15.32 -18.61
N GLY A 141 -5.39 14.57 -18.13
CA GLY A 141 -5.55 13.54 -17.11
C GLY A 141 -5.83 14.12 -15.72
N ALA A 142 -6.88 13.62 -15.08
CA ALA A 142 -7.22 13.95 -13.69
C ALA A 142 -6.40 13.18 -12.63
N GLY A 143 -5.38 12.43 -13.06
CA GLY A 143 -4.55 11.62 -12.18
C GLY A 143 -3.60 12.43 -11.31
N GLU A 144 -3.12 11.75 -10.28
CA GLU A 144 -2.16 12.29 -9.32
C GLU A 144 -0.81 11.62 -9.51
N LEU A 145 0.26 12.40 -9.41
CA LEU A 145 1.61 11.86 -9.34
C LEU A 145 1.77 11.11 -8.02
N SER A 146 2.05 9.81 -8.10
CA SER A 146 2.39 9.00 -6.93
C SER A 146 3.82 9.28 -6.47
N SER A 147 4.75 9.24 -7.41
CA SER A 147 6.16 9.54 -7.21
C SER A 147 6.68 10.26 -8.44
N CYS A 148 7.73 11.04 -8.25
CA CYS A 148 8.53 11.65 -9.31
C CYS A 148 9.98 11.71 -8.85
N ASN A 149 10.90 11.49 -9.79
CA ASN A 149 12.33 11.52 -9.54
C ASN A 149 12.83 12.95 -9.30
N TYR A 150 14.10 13.08 -8.92
CA TYR A 150 14.65 14.36 -8.50
C TYR A 150 14.81 15.35 -9.67
N GLU A 151 15.00 14.83 -10.88
CA GLU A 151 14.98 15.55 -12.14
C GLU A 151 13.63 16.25 -12.32
N ALA A 152 12.51 15.52 -12.20
CA ALA A 152 11.17 16.10 -12.24
C ALA A 152 10.90 17.07 -11.06
N ARG A 153 11.39 16.76 -9.86
CA ARG A 153 11.24 17.65 -8.69
C ARG A 153 11.94 19.00 -8.88
N ALA A 154 13.00 19.07 -9.67
CA ALA A 154 13.70 20.32 -9.99
C ALA A 154 12.86 21.29 -10.84
N PHE A 155 11.85 20.77 -11.56
CA PHE A 155 10.82 21.55 -12.26
C PHE A 155 9.61 21.89 -11.35
N GLY A 156 9.66 21.49 -10.07
CA GLY A 156 8.58 21.71 -9.11
C GLY A 156 7.49 20.65 -9.13
N CYS A 157 7.67 19.55 -9.87
CA CYS A 157 6.80 18.37 -9.74
C CYS A 157 6.90 17.78 -8.33
N ARG A 158 5.79 17.29 -7.78
CA ARG A 158 5.75 16.71 -6.43
C ARG A 158 4.78 15.54 -6.38
N ALA A 159 5.07 14.56 -5.53
CA ALA A 159 4.09 13.54 -5.15
C ALA A 159 2.83 14.22 -4.57
N GLY A 160 1.66 13.74 -4.94
CA GLY A 160 0.39 14.40 -4.61
C GLY A 160 -0.05 15.48 -5.61
N GLY A 161 0.84 15.94 -6.49
CA GLY A 161 0.52 16.91 -7.54
C GLY A 161 -0.33 16.32 -8.66
N ARG A 162 -1.06 17.16 -9.38
CA ARG A 162 -1.83 16.74 -10.57
C ARG A 162 -0.91 16.52 -11.76
N VAL A 163 -1.21 15.51 -12.56
CA VAL A 163 -0.44 15.20 -13.78
C VAL A 163 -0.47 16.38 -14.76
N ALA A 164 -1.64 16.99 -14.98
CA ALA A 164 -1.79 18.17 -15.82
C ALA A 164 -0.90 19.35 -15.37
N ASP A 165 -0.82 19.64 -14.06
CA ASP A 165 0.04 20.69 -13.51
C ASP A 165 1.52 20.35 -13.69
N ALA A 166 1.89 19.09 -13.51
CA ALA A 166 3.25 18.63 -13.67
C ALA A 166 3.71 18.73 -15.12
N LEU A 167 2.89 18.31 -16.09
CA LEU A 167 3.19 18.44 -17.52
C LEU A 167 3.28 19.90 -17.98
N ARG A 168 2.49 20.81 -17.39
CA ARG A 168 2.64 22.26 -17.63
C ARG A 168 3.97 22.81 -17.12
N ARG A 169 4.47 22.29 -15.99
CA ARG A 169 5.76 22.70 -15.39
C ARG A 169 6.96 22.04 -16.06
N CYS A 170 6.77 20.82 -16.55
CA CYS A 170 7.80 19.95 -17.11
C CYS A 170 7.22 19.26 -18.36
N PRO A 171 7.26 19.92 -19.55
CA PRO A 171 6.71 19.37 -20.78
C PRO A 171 7.38 18.07 -21.25
N ASN A 172 8.64 17.85 -20.89
CA ASN A 172 9.41 16.63 -21.16
C ASN A 172 9.18 15.51 -20.13
N LEU A 173 8.23 15.65 -19.20
CA LEU A 173 7.97 14.65 -18.15
C LEU A 173 7.45 13.34 -18.74
N VAL A 174 8.17 12.26 -18.48
CA VAL A 174 7.75 10.90 -18.83
C VAL A 174 6.89 10.34 -17.71
N VAL A 175 5.65 9.92 -18.01
CA VAL A 175 4.71 9.43 -17.00
C VAL A 175 4.48 7.92 -17.15
N MET A 176 5.13 7.15 -16.29
CA MET A 176 5.06 5.69 -16.25
C MET A 176 3.80 5.17 -15.53
N PRO A 177 3.28 4.00 -15.93
CA PRO A 177 2.23 3.29 -15.18
C PRO A 177 2.72 2.74 -13.84
N TYR A 178 1.80 2.19 -13.04
CA TYR A 178 2.19 1.43 -11.84
C TYR A 178 2.62 0.01 -12.22
N GLU A 179 3.70 -0.48 -11.62
CA GLU A 179 4.19 -1.85 -11.74
C GLU A 179 4.29 -2.46 -10.34
N PHE A 180 3.13 -2.76 -9.72
CA PHE A 180 3.02 -3.09 -8.30
C PHE A 180 3.86 -4.30 -7.87
N GLU A 181 3.99 -5.29 -8.75
CA GLU A 181 4.77 -6.50 -8.55
C GLU A 181 6.27 -6.17 -8.47
N LYS A 182 6.77 -5.28 -9.34
CA LYS A 182 8.17 -4.81 -9.28
C LYS A 182 8.43 -4.06 -7.98
N TYR A 183 7.50 -3.20 -7.57
CA TYR A 183 7.60 -2.49 -6.29
C TYR A 183 7.66 -3.46 -5.11
N SER A 184 6.88 -4.54 -5.12
CA SER A 184 6.89 -5.55 -4.05
C SER A 184 8.22 -6.32 -4.02
N ALA A 185 8.74 -6.71 -5.18
CA ALA A 185 10.00 -7.44 -5.28
C ALA A 185 11.16 -6.62 -4.72
N VAL A 186 11.32 -5.37 -5.17
CA VAL A 186 12.38 -4.47 -4.68
C VAL A 186 12.23 -4.18 -3.19
N ALA A 187 11.01 -3.94 -2.72
CA ALA A 187 10.77 -3.69 -1.30
C ALA A 187 11.17 -4.89 -0.43
N LEU A 188 10.77 -6.11 -0.80
CA LEU A 188 11.15 -7.31 -0.06
C LEU A 188 12.67 -7.55 -0.07
N GLU A 189 13.36 -7.21 -1.17
CA GLU A 189 14.83 -7.23 -1.24
C GLU A 189 15.45 -6.30 -0.20
N VAL A 190 15.01 -5.04 -0.17
CA VAL A 190 15.47 -4.05 0.82
C VAL A 190 15.24 -4.55 2.24
N TYR A 191 14.05 -5.05 2.56
CA TYR A 191 13.78 -5.60 3.88
C TYR A 191 14.66 -6.80 4.23
N ARG A 192 15.00 -7.66 3.26
CA ARG A 192 15.94 -8.78 3.48
C ARG A 192 17.32 -8.29 3.86
N ILE A 193 17.88 -7.32 3.11
CA ILE A 193 19.17 -6.69 3.41
C ILE A 193 19.17 -6.11 4.83
N LEU A 194 18.08 -5.46 5.25
CA LEU A 194 17.97 -4.89 6.59
C LEU A 194 17.90 -5.96 7.70
N HIS A 195 17.19 -7.07 7.48
CA HIS A 195 17.08 -8.17 8.44
C HIS A 195 18.35 -9.02 8.52
N GLU A 196 19.13 -9.11 7.44
CA GLU A 196 20.47 -9.70 7.47
C GLU A 196 21.44 -8.88 8.34
N LEU A 197 21.23 -7.56 8.40
CA LEU A 197 22.07 -6.68 9.20
C LEU A 197 21.73 -6.73 10.70
N THR A 198 20.44 -6.69 11.04
CA THR A 198 19.98 -6.67 12.44
C THR A 198 18.59 -7.28 12.55
N PRO A 199 18.28 -8.05 13.61
CA PRO A 199 16.92 -8.52 13.84
C PRO A 199 15.98 -7.38 14.30
N HIS A 200 16.53 -6.22 14.67
CA HIS A 200 15.77 -5.08 15.17
C HIS A 200 15.34 -4.16 14.02
N VAL A 201 14.44 -4.65 13.18
CA VAL A 201 13.83 -3.90 12.07
C VAL A 201 12.37 -3.58 12.38
N MET A 202 11.98 -2.32 12.18
CA MET A 202 10.60 -1.85 12.26
C MET A 202 10.18 -1.29 10.90
N GLY A 203 9.40 -2.08 10.15
CA GLY A 203 8.87 -1.67 8.85
C GLY A 203 7.77 -0.62 8.98
N VAL A 204 7.93 0.50 8.25
CA VAL A 204 7.00 1.64 8.28
C VAL A 204 6.09 1.64 7.06
N SER A 205 6.67 1.51 5.87
CA SER A 205 5.97 1.47 4.58
C SER A 205 6.64 0.45 3.64
N VAL A 206 6.22 0.44 2.37
CA VAL A 206 6.84 -0.38 1.33
C VAL A 206 8.32 -0.04 1.09
N ASP A 207 8.73 1.17 1.43
CA ASP A 207 10.02 1.76 1.07
C ASP A 207 10.74 2.45 2.25
N GLU A 208 10.19 2.33 3.46
CA GLU A 208 10.64 3.03 4.67
C GLU A 208 10.70 2.06 5.86
N ALA A 209 11.84 2.03 6.55
CA ALA A 209 12.05 1.22 7.75
C ALA A 209 12.97 1.93 8.77
N TYR A 210 12.79 1.58 10.04
CA TYR A 210 13.78 1.88 11.08
C TYR A 210 14.56 0.61 11.41
N ILE A 211 15.86 0.77 11.68
CA ILE A 211 16.71 -0.29 12.22
C ILE A 211 17.45 0.22 13.46
N ASP A 212 17.56 -0.62 14.50
CA ASP A 212 18.46 -0.38 15.62
C ASP A 212 19.79 -1.09 15.34
N VAL A 213 20.87 -0.31 15.30
CA VAL A 213 22.23 -0.78 15.02
C VAL A 213 23.18 -0.50 16.19
N THR A 214 22.62 -0.23 17.38
CA THR A 214 23.40 0.15 18.57
C THR A 214 24.46 -0.90 18.89
N ALA A 215 24.13 -2.19 18.82
CA ALA A 215 25.07 -3.27 19.09
C ALA A 215 26.21 -3.38 18.06
N LEU A 216 25.91 -3.08 16.78
CA LEU A 216 26.88 -3.15 15.69
C LEU A 216 27.90 -2.01 15.75
N VAL A 217 27.47 -0.85 16.25
CA VAL A 217 28.32 0.34 16.37
C VAL A 217 29.09 0.38 17.69
N THR A 218 28.50 -0.10 18.80
CA THR A 218 29.16 -0.03 20.12
C THR A 218 30.17 -1.18 20.34
N GLY A 219 30.10 -2.23 19.52
CA GLY A 219 30.86 -3.47 19.67
C GLY A 219 30.09 -4.39 20.62
N GLY A 220 29.50 -5.46 20.08
CA GLY A 220 28.70 -6.42 20.84
C GLY A 220 29.38 -6.82 22.14
N GLY A 221 28.66 -6.73 23.26
CA GLY A 221 29.21 -6.99 24.58
C GLY A 221 29.72 -8.42 24.73
N ARG A 222 31.03 -8.62 24.53
CA ARG A 222 31.81 -9.45 25.44
C ARG A 222 32.37 -8.51 26.50
N SER A 223 31.79 -8.59 27.69
CA SER A 223 32.25 -7.87 28.86
C SER A 223 33.74 -8.14 29.07
N SER A 224 34.52 -7.07 29.18
CA SER A 224 35.92 -7.06 29.60
C SER A 224 36.05 -7.49 31.06
N ARG A 225 35.74 -8.76 31.37
CA ARG A 225 35.97 -9.34 32.70
C ARG A 225 36.29 -10.82 32.70
N ASP A 226 36.88 -11.34 31.63
CA ASP A 226 37.59 -12.61 31.70
C ASP A 226 38.91 -12.49 30.93
N GLU A 227 39.91 -11.89 31.58
CA GLU A 227 41.31 -11.84 31.11
C GLU A 227 42.06 -13.15 31.45
N THR A 228 41.35 -14.26 31.68
CA THR A 228 41.93 -15.51 32.16
C THR A 228 41.57 -16.75 31.33
N SER A 229 41.47 -16.60 30.01
CA SER A 229 41.60 -17.73 29.09
C SER A 229 42.26 -17.33 27.77
N ARG A 230 43.59 -17.23 27.81
CA ARG A 230 44.42 -17.55 26.64
C ARG A 230 44.23 -19.05 26.41
N ASP A 231 43.72 -19.42 25.23
CA ASP A 231 43.96 -20.67 24.49
C ASP A 231 42.70 -21.12 23.74
N SER A 232 42.47 -20.50 22.58
CA SER A 232 41.70 -21.10 21.48
C SER A 232 42.05 -20.41 20.15
N PRO A 233 42.85 -21.05 19.27
CA PRO A 233 43.21 -20.50 17.97
C PRO A 233 42.19 -20.95 16.91
N SER A 234 40.98 -20.38 16.93
CA SER A 234 40.01 -20.57 15.83
C SER A 234 38.98 -19.45 15.69
N GLY A 235 39.30 -18.24 16.15
CA GLY A 235 38.48 -17.05 15.91
C GLY A 235 38.93 -16.34 14.65
N THR A 236 38.06 -16.23 13.64
CA THR A 236 38.26 -15.33 12.50
C THR A 236 38.51 -13.90 13.01
N PRO A 237 39.63 -13.26 12.65
CA PRO A 237 39.87 -11.87 13.00
C PRO A 237 38.99 -10.96 12.13
N ASN A 238 38.63 -9.79 12.67
CA ASN A 238 38.17 -8.60 11.94
C ASN A 238 36.65 -8.27 11.93
N GLU A 239 35.99 -8.16 13.09
CA GLU A 239 34.86 -7.21 13.20
C GLU A 239 35.43 -5.82 13.44
N THR A 240 35.86 -5.15 12.37
CA THR A 240 36.25 -3.73 12.42
C THR A 240 35.02 -2.94 12.86
N LYS A 241 35.09 -2.32 14.06
CA LYS A 241 34.01 -1.48 14.61
C LYS A 241 33.72 -0.33 13.63
N ARG A 242 32.63 -0.44 12.87
CA ARG A 242 32.19 0.59 11.92
C ARG A 242 31.56 1.75 12.68
N THR A 243 31.88 2.97 12.27
CA THR A 243 31.13 4.16 12.68
C THR A 243 29.67 4.06 12.19
N PRO A 244 28.70 4.78 12.81
CA PRO A 244 27.33 4.84 12.30
C PRO A 244 27.27 5.23 10.82
N LYS A 245 28.10 6.19 10.42
CA LYS A 245 28.11 6.71 9.05
C LYS A 245 28.62 5.68 8.05
N GLU A 246 29.72 4.97 8.35
CA GLU A 246 30.22 3.88 7.51
C GLU A 246 29.20 2.74 7.38
N LEU A 247 28.50 2.41 8.46
CA LEU A 247 27.46 1.40 8.41
C LEU A 247 26.27 1.84 7.55
N ALA A 248 25.89 3.12 7.61
CA ALA A 248 24.83 3.65 6.75
C ALA A 248 25.24 3.69 5.27
N GLU A 249 26.49 4.03 4.95
CA GLU A 249 27.02 3.94 3.58
C GLU A 249 27.00 2.49 3.08
N PHE A 250 27.45 1.53 3.90
CA PHE A 250 27.37 0.11 3.57
C PHE A 250 25.94 -0.35 3.25
N VAL A 251 24.94 0.07 4.05
CA VAL A 251 23.53 -0.23 3.76
C VAL A 251 23.10 0.37 2.41
N ARG A 252 23.48 1.61 2.12
CA ARG A 252 23.14 2.28 0.85
C ARG A 252 23.77 1.59 -0.35
N GLU A 253 25.04 1.20 -0.23
CA GLU A 253 25.76 0.48 -1.27
C GLU A 253 25.12 -0.88 -1.54
N ARG A 254 24.87 -1.70 -0.50
CA ARG A 254 24.17 -2.98 -0.66
C ARG A 254 22.80 -2.83 -1.30
N VAL A 255 22.00 -1.87 -0.83
CA VAL A 255 20.68 -1.61 -1.42
C VAL A 255 20.81 -1.25 -2.90
N ARG A 256 21.75 -0.37 -3.27
CA ARG A 256 21.98 0.01 -4.66
C ARG A 256 22.44 -1.17 -5.51
N ASP A 257 23.39 -1.95 -5.01
CA ASP A 257 24.04 -3.00 -5.79
C ASP A 257 23.08 -4.20 -5.99
N GLU A 258 22.23 -4.51 -5.02
CA GLU A 258 21.26 -5.61 -5.09
C GLU A 258 19.94 -5.23 -5.77
N THR A 259 19.52 -3.97 -5.70
CA THR A 259 18.20 -3.53 -6.21
C THR A 259 18.26 -2.60 -7.43
N GLY A 260 19.43 -2.02 -7.71
CA GLY A 260 19.59 -0.91 -8.65
C GLY A 260 18.97 0.42 -8.18
N CYS A 261 18.34 0.47 -7.01
CA CYS A 261 17.70 1.66 -6.45
C CYS A 261 18.53 2.26 -5.31
N VAL A 262 18.47 3.59 -5.17
CA VAL A 262 19.18 4.30 -4.10
C VAL A 262 18.29 4.54 -2.89
N ALA A 263 18.90 4.51 -1.70
CA ALA A 263 18.28 4.89 -0.44
C ALA A 263 19.02 6.06 0.21
N SER A 264 18.30 6.83 1.00
CA SER A 264 18.87 7.81 1.92
C SER A 264 18.70 7.34 3.36
N VAL A 265 19.71 7.59 4.19
CA VAL A 265 19.75 7.11 5.57
C VAL A 265 19.96 8.27 6.54
N GLY A 266 19.05 8.42 7.49
CA GLY A 266 19.22 9.33 8.62
C GLY A 266 19.58 8.57 9.88
N ILE A 267 20.56 9.06 10.62
CA ILE A 267 21.06 8.47 11.86
C ILE A 267 20.72 9.40 13.02
N GLY A 268 20.20 8.84 14.12
CA GLY A 268 19.94 9.63 15.32
C GLY A 268 19.78 8.80 16.60
N PRO A 269 19.68 9.48 17.77
CA PRO A 269 19.55 8.85 19.07
C PRO A 269 18.19 8.17 19.32
N ASN A 270 17.21 8.47 18.48
CA ASN A 270 15.87 7.90 18.54
C ASN A 270 15.19 7.99 17.15
N ARG A 271 14.00 7.39 17.03
CA ARG A 271 13.25 7.30 15.78
C ARG A 271 12.82 8.65 15.21
N LEU A 272 12.47 9.62 16.06
CA LEU A 272 12.12 10.97 15.62
C LEU A 272 13.31 11.64 14.92
N ILE A 273 14.47 11.66 15.58
CA ILE A 273 15.67 12.31 15.05
C ILE A 273 16.16 11.61 13.78
N ALA A 274 16.23 10.28 13.77
CA ALA A 274 16.66 9.52 12.59
C ALA A 274 15.79 9.83 11.35
N ARG A 275 14.46 9.95 11.53
CA ARG A 275 13.55 10.35 10.44
C ARG A 275 13.82 11.77 9.95
N LEU A 276 13.98 12.72 10.87
CA LEU A 276 14.28 14.13 10.53
C LEU A 276 15.66 14.28 9.87
N ALA A 277 16.63 13.46 10.27
CA ALA A 277 17.95 13.40 9.65
C ALA A 277 17.84 12.90 8.20
N THR A 278 16.99 11.91 7.94
CA THR A 278 16.78 11.36 6.58
C THR A 278 16.23 12.42 5.63
N MET A 279 15.35 13.31 6.10
CA MET A 279 14.84 14.42 5.29
C MET A 279 15.97 15.35 4.79
N ARG A 280 17.04 15.52 5.58
CA ARG A 280 18.23 16.29 5.21
C ARG A 280 19.24 15.49 4.40
N ALA A 281 19.24 14.16 4.56
CA ALA A 281 20.09 13.25 3.82
C ALA A 281 19.69 13.12 2.34
N LYS A 282 18.39 13.22 2.03
CA LYS A 282 17.87 13.08 0.67
C LYS A 282 18.34 14.21 -0.29
N PRO A 283 18.65 13.89 -1.57
CA PRO A 283 18.73 12.56 -2.18
C PRO A 283 20.06 11.83 -1.95
N ASN A 284 20.01 10.49 -2.03
CA ASN A 284 21.13 9.54 -2.06
C ASN A 284 22.26 9.92 -1.10
N GLY A 285 21.93 10.09 0.18
CA GLY A 285 22.89 10.57 1.16
C GLY A 285 22.70 9.97 2.55
N VAL A 286 23.66 10.26 3.42
CA VAL A 286 23.64 9.97 4.85
C VAL A 286 23.71 11.27 5.63
N PHE A 287 22.90 11.38 6.69
CA PHE A 287 23.00 12.49 7.64
C PHE A 287 22.88 11.97 9.07
N GLU A 288 23.82 12.34 9.92
CA GLU A 288 23.87 11.95 11.32
C GLU A 288 23.58 13.16 12.22
N VAL A 289 22.79 12.93 13.27
CA VAL A 289 22.57 13.89 14.35
C VAL A 289 22.91 13.19 15.65
N SER A 290 23.95 13.67 16.33
CA SER A 290 24.37 13.12 17.61
C SER A 290 23.37 13.45 18.73
N LEU A 291 23.46 12.74 19.86
CA LEU A 291 22.60 12.99 21.02
C LEU A 291 22.71 14.45 21.53
N ASN A 292 23.91 15.01 21.53
CA ASN A 292 24.17 16.37 22.04
C ASN A 292 23.63 17.46 21.09
N GLU A 293 23.55 17.17 19.79
CA GLU A 293 23.05 18.11 18.79
C GLU A 293 21.53 18.01 18.59
N ALA A 294 20.89 16.94 19.07
CA ALA A 294 19.51 16.59 18.76
C ALA A 294 18.51 17.70 19.12
N GLU A 295 18.60 18.28 20.32
CA GLU A 295 17.68 19.34 20.76
C GLU A 295 17.84 20.60 19.91
N ALA A 296 19.07 21.08 19.72
CA ALA A 296 19.37 22.26 18.91
C ALA A 296 18.96 22.06 17.44
N TYR A 297 19.23 20.88 16.89
CA TYR A 297 18.82 20.51 15.54
C TYR A 297 17.30 20.61 15.39
N VAL A 298 16.53 19.94 16.24
CA VAL A 298 15.06 19.94 16.12
C VAL A 298 14.46 21.30 16.38
N ALA A 299 14.96 22.05 17.37
CA ALA A 299 14.51 23.40 17.68
C ALA A 299 14.61 24.34 16.46
N SER A 300 15.57 24.13 15.57
CA SER A 300 15.76 24.91 14.35
C SER A 300 14.79 24.56 13.21
N LEU A 301 14.18 23.37 13.24
CA LEU A 301 13.35 22.88 12.14
C LEU A 301 11.97 23.53 12.13
N PRO A 302 11.35 23.69 10.95
CA PRO A 302 9.94 24.04 10.87
C PRO A 302 9.05 22.95 11.48
N VAL A 303 8.09 23.35 12.31
CA VAL A 303 7.20 22.42 13.04
C VAL A 303 6.43 21.47 12.12
N ARG A 304 6.13 21.90 10.88
CA ARG A 304 5.46 21.07 9.85
C ARG A 304 6.25 19.82 9.45
N GLN A 305 7.55 19.76 9.74
CA GLN A 305 8.39 18.60 9.47
C GLN A 305 8.24 17.52 10.55
N LEU A 306 7.71 17.87 11.73
CA LEU A 306 7.53 16.91 12.80
C LEU A 306 6.43 15.89 12.45
N PRO A 307 6.66 14.59 12.74
CA PRO A 307 5.64 13.56 12.58
C PRO A 307 4.37 13.91 13.38
N GLY A 308 3.21 13.79 12.74
CA GLY A 308 1.92 14.08 13.36
C GLY A 308 1.46 15.54 13.25
N VAL A 309 2.29 16.45 12.73
CA VAL A 309 1.91 17.85 12.49
C VAL A 309 1.40 18.04 11.05
N GLY A 310 0.12 17.74 10.83
CA GLY A 310 -0.55 18.00 9.56
C GLY A 310 -1.10 19.44 9.43
N ARG A 311 -1.71 19.75 8.28
CA ARG A 311 -2.30 21.09 7.98
C ARG A 311 -3.20 21.61 9.11
N GLY A 312 -4.11 20.78 9.62
CA GLY A 312 -5.04 21.20 10.69
C GLY A 312 -4.37 21.47 12.04
N ALA A 313 -3.29 20.75 12.38
CA ALA A 313 -2.51 21.07 13.58
C ALA A 313 -1.75 22.38 13.38
N LEU A 314 -1.20 22.60 12.19
CA LEU A 314 -0.47 23.80 11.83
C LEU A 314 -1.36 25.07 11.83
N GLU A 315 -2.58 24.97 11.30
CA GLU A 315 -3.59 26.04 11.38
C GLU A 315 -3.87 26.42 12.84
N LYS A 316 -4.08 25.43 13.72
CA LYS A 316 -4.29 25.68 15.16
C LYS A 316 -3.06 26.29 15.84
N LEU A 317 -1.86 25.85 15.47
CA LEU A 317 -0.61 26.39 15.99
C LEU A 317 -0.40 27.85 15.58
N SER A 318 -0.72 28.20 14.34
CA SER A 318 -0.60 29.59 13.84
C SER A 318 -1.44 30.59 14.64
N ALA A 319 -2.54 30.14 15.24
CA ALA A 319 -3.38 30.97 16.10
C ALA A 319 -2.82 31.18 17.52
N VAL A 320 -1.86 30.37 17.96
CA VAL A 320 -1.32 30.42 19.34
C VAL A 320 0.16 30.76 19.43
N VAL A 321 0.93 30.51 18.36
CA VAL A 321 2.33 30.88 18.27
C VAL A 321 2.41 32.28 17.64
N SER A 322 2.65 33.30 18.46
CA SER A 322 3.04 34.61 17.93
C SER A 322 4.44 34.48 17.32
N PRO A 323 4.69 34.90 16.07
CA PRO A 323 6.04 34.95 15.55
C PRO A 323 6.84 35.93 16.41
N ALA A 324 7.78 35.41 17.19
CA ALA A 324 8.65 36.21 18.02
C ALA A 324 9.65 36.94 17.11
N GLY A 325 9.41 38.23 16.85
CA GLY A 325 10.37 39.18 16.28
C GLY A 325 10.58 39.11 14.75
N ASP A 326 10.39 40.26 14.09
CA ASP A 326 11.07 40.74 12.87
C ASP A 326 11.35 39.79 11.69
N VAL A 327 10.53 38.77 11.45
CA VAL A 327 10.50 38.14 10.12
C VAL A 327 9.50 38.90 9.27
N LYS A 328 10.00 39.83 8.46
CA LYS A 328 9.25 40.44 7.36
C LYS A 328 8.57 39.30 6.59
N ASN A 329 7.24 39.27 6.64
CA ASN A 329 6.44 38.49 5.71
C ASN A 329 6.69 39.09 4.32
N GLU A 330 7.76 38.68 3.64
CA GLU A 330 7.87 38.87 2.20
C GLU A 330 6.71 38.08 1.59
N LYS A 331 5.63 38.81 1.28
CA LYS A 331 4.52 38.31 0.50
C LYS A 331 5.05 37.90 -0.87
N ASN A 332 5.48 36.66 -1.04
CA ASN A 332 5.46 36.05 -2.36
C ASN A 332 4.00 35.78 -2.70
N GLU A 333 3.37 36.80 -3.26
CA GLU A 333 1.93 36.95 -3.51
C GLU A 333 1.36 35.96 -4.55
N LYS A 334 2.14 34.94 -4.96
CA LYS A 334 1.73 34.00 -6.02
C LYS A 334 1.14 32.67 -5.54
N ASP A 335 1.32 32.27 -4.27
CA ASP A 335 0.93 30.90 -3.85
C ASP A 335 0.22 30.78 -2.48
N GLY A 336 -0.21 31.87 -1.82
CA GLY A 336 -1.18 31.83 -0.70
C GLY A 336 -0.94 30.87 0.48
N LYS A 337 0.25 30.26 0.62
CA LYS A 337 0.52 29.08 1.49
C LYS A 337 1.60 29.30 2.55
N GLU A 338 2.21 30.48 2.65
CA GLU A 338 3.52 30.61 3.33
C GLU A 338 3.49 31.05 4.80
N ALA A 339 2.44 31.69 5.32
CA ALA A 339 2.43 32.16 6.72
C ALA A 339 2.64 31.03 7.74
N ASN A 340 2.18 29.81 7.41
CA ASN A 340 2.30 28.63 8.27
C ASN A 340 3.62 27.87 8.10
N ALA A 341 4.42 28.19 7.07
CA ALA A 341 5.71 27.54 6.82
C ALA A 341 6.83 28.07 7.74
N CYS A 342 6.60 29.17 8.46
CA CYS A 342 7.63 29.86 9.23
C CYS A 342 7.70 29.50 10.72
N ILE A 343 6.74 28.73 11.25
CA ILE A 343 6.76 28.33 12.68
C ILE A 343 7.85 27.29 12.90
N ALA A 344 8.89 27.64 13.66
CA ALA A 344 9.95 26.73 14.05
C ALA A 344 9.60 26.01 15.37
N CYS A 345 10.20 24.86 15.62
CA CYS A 345 10.02 24.12 16.88
C CYS A 345 10.39 24.97 18.10
N ARG A 346 11.44 25.79 18.03
CA ARG A 346 11.80 26.74 19.09
C ARG A 346 10.69 27.72 19.46
N ASP A 347 9.85 28.12 18.49
CA ASP A 347 8.77 29.07 18.72
C ASP A 347 7.62 28.40 19.49
N VAL A 348 7.37 27.11 19.20
CA VAL A 348 6.42 26.28 19.97
C VAL A 348 6.88 26.14 21.42
N LEU A 349 8.18 25.95 21.66
CA LEU A 349 8.75 25.81 23.02
C LEU A 349 8.63 27.08 23.87
N ARG A 350 8.46 28.26 23.25
CA ARG A 350 8.21 29.53 23.94
C ARG A 350 6.76 29.71 24.38
N VAL A 351 5.82 28.93 23.83
CA VAL A 351 4.40 29.03 24.18
C VAL A 351 4.12 28.22 25.44
N PRO A 352 3.45 28.81 26.46
CA PRO A 352 3.04 28.08 27.65
C PRO A 352 2.20 26.82 27.33
N SER A 353 2.47 25.73 28.05
CA SER A 353 1.87 24.42 27.79
C SER A 353 0.33 24.47 27.81
N GLU A 354 -0.27 25.26 28.70
CA GLU A 354 -1.72 25.40 28.85
C GLU A 354 -2.37 25.97 27.58
N ARG A 355 -1.68 26.85 26.87
CA ARG A 355 -2.18 27.43 25.60
C ARG A 355 -2.12 26.39 24.48
N LEU A 356 -1.03 25.63 24.39
CA LEU A 356 -0.88 24.54 23.41
C LEU A 356 -1.93 23.44 23.66
N GLN A 357 -2.14 23.06 24.92
CA GLN A 357 -3.14 22.06 25.31
C GLN A 357 -4.57 22.51 24.98
N ARG A 358 -4.90 23.79 25.16
CA ARG A 358 -6.21 24.33 24.75
C ARG A 358 -6.44 24.27 23.24
N ALA A 359 -5.41 24.52 22.44
CA ALA A 359 -5.54 24.51 20.98
C ALA A 359 -5.55 23.09 20.37
N LEU A 360 -4.64 22.23 20.81
CA LEU A 360 -4.38 20.92 20.20
C LEU A 360 -4.98 19.74 20.99
N GLY A 361 -5.33 19.95 22.25
CA GLY A 361 -5.64 18.90 23.20
C GLY A 361 -4.39 18.42 23.96
N ARG A 362 -4.59 17.97 25.21
CA ARG A 362 -3.51 17.63 26.15
C ARG A 362 -2.44 16.70 25.57
N LYS A 363 -2.86 15.53 25.08
CA LYS A 363 -1.93 14.49 24.58
C LYS A 363 -1.10 14.99 23.39
N SER A 364 -1.74 15.62 22.42
CA SER A 364 -1.08 16.12 21.21
C SER A 364 -0.14 17.28 21.52
N ALA A 365 -0.51 18.18 22.43
CA ALA A 365 0.36 19.27 22.85
C ALA A 365 1.61 18.77 23.58
N LEU A 366 1.46 17.84 24.55
CA LEU A 366 2.61 17.28 25.27
C LEU A 366 3.55 16.52 24.32
N SER A 367 2.99 15.66 23.46
CA SER A 367 3.78 14.95 22.44
C SER A 367 4.48 15.89 21.47
N LEU A 368 3.88 17.03 21.14
CA LEU A 368 4.49 18.05 20.27
C LEU A 368 5.65 18.74 20.97
N VAL A 369 5.50 19.09 22.26
CA VAL A 369 6.56 19.73 23.05
C VAL A 369 7.76 18.79 23.21
N ASP A 370 7.52 17.52 23.53
CA ASP A 370 8.59 16.51 23.59
C ASP A 370 9.29 16.37 22.24
N ALA A 371 8.51 16.28 21.16
CA ALA A 371 9.07 16.22 19.81
C ALA A 371 9.89 17.47 19.45
N CYS A 372 9.46 18.68 19.83
CA CYS A 372 10.20 19.91 19.60
C CYS A 372 11.54 19.97 20.36
N ARG A 373 11.67 19.21 21.47
CA ARG A 373 12.93 19.01 22.21
C ARG A 373 13.75 17.83 21.68
N GLY A 374 13.29 17.15 20.62
CA GLY A 374 13.93 15.95 20.11
C GLY A 374 13.72 14.68 20.94
N ILE A 375 12.78 14.71 21.89
CA ILE A 375 12.47 13.60 22.79
C ILE A 375 11.44 12.68 22.15
N ASP A 376 11.72 11.38 22.13
CA ASP A 376 10.82 10.35 21.64
C ASP A 376 10.85 9.14 22.60
N GLN A 377 9.78 8.98 23.38
CA GLN A 377 9.63 7.94 24.41
C GLN A 377 8.84 6.72 23.90
N ARG A 378 8.64 6.60 22.58
CA ARG A 378 7.88 5.47 22.02
C ARG A 378 8.70 4.19 22.15
N ASP A 379 8.07 3.16 22.72
CA ASP A 379 8.67 1.84 22.79
C ASP A 379 9.05 1.31 21.40
N TRP A 380 10.16 0.58 21.36
CA TRP A 380 10.54 -0.17 20.19
C TRP A 380 9.74 -1.47 20.13
N VAL A 381 8.77 -1.50 19.21
CA VAL A 381 7.96 -2.69 18.96
C VAL A 381 8.18 -3.12 17.51
N SER A 382 9.05 -4.11 17.27
CA SER A 382 9.39 -4.56 15.91
C SER A 382 8.17 -5.08 15.15
N ARG A 383 7.24 -5.76 15.84
CA ARG A 383 6.02 -6.33 15.25
C ARG A 383 4.77 -5.81 15.99
N PRO A 384 4.30 -4.58 15.72
CA PRO A 384 3.18 -3.99 16.48
C PRO A 384 1.85 -4.69 16.13
N PRO A 385 1.05 -5.09 17.14
CA PRO A 385 -0.18 -5.83 16.91
C PRO A 385 -1.18 -5.00 16.11
N ARG A 386 -1.98 -5.70 15.30
CA ARG A 386 -3.03 -5.09 14.50
C ARG A 386 -4.24 -4.79 15.37
N LYS A 387 -4.81 -3.59 15.22
CA LYS A 387 -5.96 -3.12 16.03
C LYS A 387 -7.28 -3.09 15.26
N SER A 388 -7.21 -3.11 13.94
CA SER A 388 -8.38 -3.10 13.06
C SER A 388 -8.05 -3.65 11.67
N VAL A 389 -9.09 -4.12 11.00
CA VAL A 389 -9.10 -4.57 9.60
C VAL A 389 -10.27 -3.87 8.91
N GLY A 390 -10.07 -3.33 7.72
CA GLY A 390 -11.14 -2.65 7.01
C GLY A 390 -10.87 -2.50 5.53
N ALA A 391 -11.91 -2.08 4.81
CA ALA A 391 -11.89 -1.78 3.39
C ALA A 391 -12.77 -0.55 3.14
N GLN A 392 -12.28 0.36 2.31
CA GLN A 392 -12.97 1.60 1.99
C GLN A 392 -12.79 1.95 0.52
N VAL A 393 -13.88 2.38 -0.11
CA VAL A 393 -13.93 2.84 -1.50
C VAL A 393 -14.57 4.22 -1.54
N THR A 394 -13.83 5.21 -2.02
CA THR A 394 -14.26 6.63 -2.05
C THR A 394 -14.02 7.29 -3.40
N TRP A 395 -13.87 6.51 -4.45
CA TRP A 395 -13.66 7.03 -5.80
C TRP A 395 -14.51 6.18 -6.72
N GLY A 396 -15.25 6.77 -7.67
CA GLY A 396 -16.12 6.02 -8.57
C GLY A 396 -17.47 5.56 -7.97
N VAL A 397 -17.79 5.88 -6.73
CA VAL A 397 -19.04 5.42 -6.09
C VAL A 397 -20.22 6.29 -6.53
N ARG A 398 -21.17 5.69 -7.25
CA ARG A 398 -22.42 6.26 -7.80
C ARG A 398 -23.53 5.20 -7.75
N PHE A 399 -24.62 5.50 -7.06
CA PHE A 399 -25.79 4.63 -6.97
C PHE A 399 -27.04 5.40 -7.36
N ASP A 400 -27.97 4.74 -8.02
CA ASP A 400 -29.29 5.28 -8.34
C ASP A 400 -30.35 4.69 -7.40
N GLU A 401 -30.18 3.44 -6.96
CA GLU A 401 -31.14 2.71 -6.14
C GLU A 401 -30.56 2.18 -4.82
N ALA A 402 -31.43 1.92 -3.84
CA ALA A 402 -31.03 1.37 -2.54
C ALA A 402 -30.53 -0.08 -2.64
N SER A 403 -31.07 -0.87 -3.57
CA SER A 403 -30.67 -2.24 -3.89
C SER A 403 -29.17 -2.34 -4.23
N GLU A 404 -28.66 -1.39 -5.03
CA GLU A 404 -27.25 -1.31 -5.42
C GLU A 404 -26.35 -1.03 -4.22
N VAL A 405 -26.79 -0.17 -3.31
CA VAL A 405 -26.05 0.16 -2.07
C VAL A 405 -25.95 -1.07 -1.18
N VAL A 406 -27.04 -1.83 -1.04
CA VAL A 406 -27.09 -3.08 -0.27
C VAL A 406 -26.14 -4.12 -0.88
N ALA A 407 -26.20 -4.32 -2.20
CA ALA A 407 -25.30 -5.23 -2.91
C ALA A 407 -23.82 -4.83 -2.77
N PHE A 408 -23.52 -3.53 -2.88
CA PHE A 408 -22.17 -3.00 -2.68
C PHE A 408 -21.66 -3.19 -1.25
N ALA A 409 -22.52 -2.95 -0.25
CA ALA A 409 -22.18 -3.17 1.15
C ALA A 409 -21.88 -4.65 1.45
N ALA A 410 -22.64 -5.58 0.85
CA ALA A 410 -22.38 -7.02 0.96
C ALA A 410 -21.02 -7.41 0.34
N LYS A 411 -20.70 -6.90 -0.86
CA LYS A 411 -19.39 -7.10 -1.50
C LYS A 411 -18.25 -6.56 -0.61
N LEU A 412 -18.41 -5.36 -0.06
CA LEU A 412 -17.42 -4.74 0.81
C LEU A 412 -17.26 -5.50 2.14
N ALA A 413 -18.34 -6.06 2.70
CA ALA A 413 -18.30 -6.94 3.86
C ALA A 413 -17.57 -8.25 3.57
N GLY A 414 -17.78 -8.84 2.38
CA GLY A 414 -17.04 -9.99 1.88
C GLY A 414 -15.53 -9.72 1.78
N GLU A 415 -15.14 -8.54 1.30
CA GLU A 415 -13.73 -8.12 1.26
C GLU A 415 -13.12 -7.96 2.66
N VAL A 416 -13.84 -7.35 3.61
CA VAL A 416 -13.37 -7.23 5.01
C VAL A 416 -13.25 -8.60 5.67
N SER A 417 -14.23 -9.48 5.44
CA SER A 417 -14.23 -10.87 5.91
C SER A 417 -13.02 -11.63 5.37
N ALA A 418 -12.77 -11.58 4.05
CA ALA A 418 -11.62 -12.23 3.43
C ALA A 418 -10.28 -11.73 4.01
N ARG A 419 -10.16 -10.43 4.30
CA ARG A 419 -9.00 -9.86 4.98
C ARG A 419 -8.86 -10.36 6.42
N ALA A 420 -9.96 -10.42 7.18
CA ALA A 420 -9.96 -10.87 8.56
C ALA A 420 -9.58 -12.36 8.67
N VAL A 421 -10.17 -13.21 7.84
CA VAL A 421 -9.86 -14.65 7.74
C VAL A 421 -8.39 -14.87 7.38
N ARG A 422 -7.88 -14.16 6.36
CA ARG A 422 -6.48 -14.26 5.95
C ARG A 422 -5.51 -13.88 7.06
N LEU A 423 -5.86 -12.86 7.85
CA LEU A 423 -5.07 -12.39 8.99
C LEU A 423 -5.30 -13.23 10.26
N LYS A 424 -6.17 -14.24 10.22
CA LYS A 424 -6.55 -15.08 11.36
C LYS A 424 -7.02 -14.25 12.56
N VAL A 425 -7.81 -13.20 12.30
CA VAL A 425 -8.36 -12.32 13.34
C VAL A 425 -9.87 -12.23 13.24
N LYS A 426 -10.52 -12.11 14.39
CA LYS A 426 -11.95 -11.77 14.49
C LYS A 426 -12.09 -10.46 15.22
N GLY A 427 -13.17 -9.73 14.98
CA GLY A 427 -13.42 -8.47 15.67
C GLY A 427 -14.79 -8.40 16.31
N ARG A 428 -14.91 -7.51 17.29
CA ARG A 428 -16.13 -7.34 18.08
C ARG A 428 -16.84 -6.02 17.81
N CYS A 429 -16.25 -5.10 17.04
CA CYS A 429 -16.84 -3.80 16.75
C CYS A 429 -16.77 -3.50 15.25
N LEU A 430 -17.93 -3.49 14.60
CA LEU A 430 -18.07 -3.13 13.19
C LEU A 430 -18.41 -1.65 13.08
N THR A 431 -17.69 -0.94 12.22
CA THR A 431 -17.89 0.48 11.91
C THR A 431 -18.18 0.64 10.43
N VAL A 432 -19.27 1.33 10.10
CA VAL A 432 -19.61 1.74 8.73
C VAL A 432 -19.41 3.24 8.61
N LYS A 433 -18.74 3.64 7.52
CA LYS A 433 -18.52 5.03 7.14
C LYS A 433 -19.14 5.29 5.77
N VAL A 434 -19.96 6.34 5.68
CA VAL A 434 -20.59 6.80 4.44
C VAL A 434 -20.16 8.24 4.17
N LEU A 435 -19.71 8.51 2.95
CA LEU A 435 -19.47 9.86 2.44
C LEU A 435 -20.73 10.30 1.71
N ARG A 436 -21.45 11.27 2.27
CA ARG A 436 -22.66 11.87 1.67
C ARG A 436 -22.30 13.18 1.00
N ALA A 437 -22.67 13.37 -0.26
CA ALA A 437 -22.39 14.60 -1.00
C ALA A 437 -23.03 15.83 -0.31
N VAL A 438 -22.29 16.94 -0.24
CA VAL A 438 -22.85 18.24 0.16
C VAL A 438 -23.79 18.75 -0.95
N ALA A 439 -24.85 19.48 -0.61
CA ALA A 439 -25.78 20.05 -1.59
C ALA A 439 -25.23 21.32 -2.24
N ASN A 440 -25.60 21.56 -3.50
CA ASN A 440 -25.30 22.78 -4.26
C ASN A 440 -23.79 23.13 -4.32
N VAL A 441 -22.94 22.11 -4.39
CA VAL A 441 -21.49 22.29 -4.55
C VAL A 441 -21.22 22.76 -5.99
N PRO A 442 -20.40 23.81 -6.20
CA PRO A 442 -20.05 24.30 -7.53
C PRO A 442 -19.41 23.22 -8.42
N ASP A 443 -19.65 23.33 -9.74
CA ASP A 443 -19.01 22.51 -10.74
C ASP A 443 -17.48 22.67 -10.68
N GLY A 444 -16.74 21.56 -10.84
CA GLY A 444 -15.27 21.53 -10.73
C GLY A 444 -14.71 21.22 -9.34
N MET A 445 -15.55 21.21 -8.29
CA MET A 445 -15.17 20.78 -6.93
C MET A 445 -15.06 19.26 -6.75
N MET A 446 -14.99 18.52 -7.86
CA MET A 446 -14.70 17.09 -7.89
C MET A 446 -13.37 16.87 -8.61
N LYS A 447 -12.56 15.95 -8.10
CA LYS A 447 -11.32 15.55 -8.76
C LYS A 447 -11.64 14.64 -9.95
N GLY A 448 -11.44 15.14 -11.16
CA GLY A 448 -11.91 14.47 -12.37
C GLY A 448 -13.44 14.30 -12.38
N SER A 449 -13.96 13.41 -13.23
CA SER A 449 -15.42 13.20 -13.34
C SER A 449 -16.00 12.26 -12.27
N VAL A 450 -15.17 11.45 -11.60
CA VAL A 450 -15.66 10.37 -10.73
C VAL A 450 -15.18 10.41 -9.27
N GLY A 451 -14.43 11.43 -8.87
CA GLY A 451 -14.04 11.63 -7.47
C GLY A 451 -15.24 11.78 -6.52
N HIS A 452 -15.03 11.62 -5.21
CA HIS A 452 -16.11 11.78 -4.22
C HIS A 452 -16.57 13.24 -4.03
N GLY A 453 -15.71 14.22 -4.33
CA GLY A 453 -15.99 15.64 -4.14
C GLY A 453 -16.11 16.04 -2.67
N VAL A 454 -16.90 17.07 -2.41
CA VAL A 454 -17.11 17.57 -1.03
C VAL A 454 -18.21 16.77 -0.35
N CYS A 455 -17.91 16.18 0.80
CA CYS A 455 -18.83 15.28 1.50
C CYS A 455 -18.94 15.54 3.01
N ASP A 456 -20.10 15.23 3.56
CA ASP A 456 -20.30 14.93 4.97
C ASP A 456 -19.80 13.51 5.27
N HIS A 457 -19.06 13.33 6.36
CA HIS A 457 -18.58 12.03 6.80
C HIS A 457 -19.49 11.50 7.91
N LEU A 458 -20.27 10.48 7.59
CA LEU A 458 -21.19 9.83 8.51
C LEU A 458 -20.57 8.51 8.97
N THR A 459 -20.35 8.35 10.26
CA THR A 459 -19.74 7.15 10.84
C THR A 459 -20.64 6.59 11.94
N ARG A 460 -20.89 5.29 11.90
CA ARG A 460 -21.64 4.55 12.92
C ARG A 460 -20.94 3.24 13.23
N SER A 461 -21.00 2.82 14.49
CA SER A 461 -20.37 1.60 14.96
C SER A 461 -21.34 0.80 15.82
N VAL A 462 -21.29 -0.53 15.69
CA VAL A 462 -22.01 -1.49 16.53
C VAL A 462 -21.01 -2.44 17.17
N THR A 463 -21.21 -2.76 18.45
CA THR A 463 -20.46 -3.82 19.12
C THR A 463 -21.27 -5.11 19.02
N LEU A 464 -20.67 -6.14 18.43
CA LEU A 464 -21.24 -7.46 18.21
C LEU A 464 -21.30 -8.26 19.52
N SER A 465 -22.26 -9.17 19.62
CA SER A 465 -22.43 -10.05 20.77
C SER A 465 -21.22 -10.98 20.95
N SER A 466 -20.71 -11.52 19.85
CA SER A 466 -19.51 -12.36 19.77
C SER A 466 -18.49 -11.80 18.79
N TYR A 467 -17.27 -12.32 18.83
CA TYR A 467 -16.24 -12.04 17.82
C TYR A 467 -16.67 -12.65 16.48
N ALA A 468 -16.66 -11.84 15.43
CA ALA A 468 -17.06 -12.25 14.09
C ALA A 468 -16.05 -11.82 13.03
N ASP A 469 -15.94 -12.67 12.01
CA ASP A 469 -15.21 -12.47 10.76
C ASP A 469 -16.04 -12.90 9.54
N GLY A 470 -17.20 -13.55 9.74
CA GLY A 470 -18.05 -14.07 8.67
C GLY A 470 -18.73 -12.97 7.84
N ALA A 471 -18.64 -13.09 6.52
CA ALA A 471 -19.17 -12.11 5.57
C ALA A 471 -20.67 -11.82 5.77
N GLU A 472 -21.48 -12.84 6.01
CA GLU A 472 -22.93 -12.71 6.22
C GLU A 472 -23.27 -11.86 7.45
N THR A 473 -22.63 -12.14 8.58
CA THR A 473 -22.83 -11.38 9.83
C THR A 473 -22.42 -9.93 9.64
N LEU A 474 -21.25 -9.69 9.02
CA LEU A 474 -20.77 -8.33 8.77
C LEU A 474 -21.67 -7.57 7.79
N ALA A 475 -22.17 -8.24 6.75
CA ALA A 475 -23.08 -7.65 5.77
C ALA A 475 -24.41 -7.24 6.43
N ARG A 476 -25.03 -8.16 7.19
CA ARG A 476 -26.28 -7.90 7.91
C ARG A 476 -26.18 -6.68 8.83
N GLU A 477 -25.15 -6.63 9.65
CA GLU A 477 -24.95 -5.52 10.59
C GLU A 477 -24.60 -4.21 9.88
N ALA A 478 -23.86 -4.27 8.78
CA ALA A 478 -23.59 -3.09 7.95
C ALA A 478 -24.90 -2.54 7.34
N MET A 479 -25.77 -3.42 6.84
CA MET A 479 -27.06 -3.04 6.28
C MET A 479 -27.99 -2.42 7.33
N ASN A 480 -28.05 -2.98 8.55
CA ASN A 480 -28.78 -2.37 9.68
C ASN A 480 -28.30 -0.94 9.97
N ILE A 481 -26.99 -0.71 9.94
CA ILE A 481 -26.41 0.62 10.13
C ILE A 481 -26.78 1.56 8.97
N LEU A 482 -26.76 1.08 7.73
CA LEU A 482 -27.11 1.87 6.55
C LEU A 482 -28.60 2.27 6.56
N ALA A 483 -29.50 1.34 6.89
CA ALA A 483 -30.92 1.60 7.05
C ALA A 483 -31.17 2.66 8.13
N ALA A 484 -30.45 2.58 9.26
CA ALA A 484 -30.54 3.57 10.32
C ALA A 484 -29.98 4.96 9.94
N LEU A 485 -28.95 5.00 9.08
CA LEU A 485 -28.43 6.27 8.55
C LEU A 485 -29.41 6.92 7.54
N ALA A 486 -30.15 6.11 6.78
CA ALA A 486 -31.17 6.54 5.82
C ALA A 486 -30.67 7.59 4.81
N VAL A 487 -29.44 7.42 4.31
CA VAL A 487 -28.85 8.32 3.30
C VAL A 487 -29.37 7.92 1.92
N PRO A 488 -29.96 8.82 1.12
CA PRO A 488 -30.40 8.48 -0.24
C PRO A 488 -29.25 7.95 -1.12
N ALA A 489 -29.50 6.91 -1.92
CA ALA A 489 -28.48 6.24 -2.74
C ALA A 489 -27.70 7.22 -3.64
N GLY A 490 -28.41 8.10 -4.35
CA GLY A 490 -27.84 9.15 -5.21
C GLY A 490 -26.95 10.17 -4.51
N GLU A 491 -26.97 10.25 -3.17
CA GLU A 491 -26.12 11.15 -2.39
C GLU A 491 -24.83 10.48 -1.90
N ILE A 492 -24.71 9.16 -2.00
CA ILE A 492 -23.53 8.43 -1.54
C ILE A 492 -22.39 8.60 -2.55
N ARG A 493 -21.19 8.92 -2.03
CA ARG A 493 -19.96 9.13 -2.81
C ARG A 493 -18.79 8.27 -2.33
N GLY A 494 -19.00 7.50 -1.28
CA GLY A 494 -18.01 6.58 -0.75
C GLY A 494 -18.57 5.79 0.43
N MET A 495 -18.04 4.58 0.61
CA MET A 495 -18.42 3.69 1.69
C MET A 495 -17.19 2.95 2.23
N GLY A 496 -17.15 2.71 3.53
CA GLY A 496 -16.10 1.93 4.18
C GLY A 496 -16.64 1.09 5.33
N LEU A 497 -16.13 -0.13 5.46
CA LEU A 497 -16.36 -1.02 6.59
C LEU A 497 -15.04 -1.24 7.34
N GLN A 498 -15.09 -1.20 8.67
CA GLN A 498 -13.95 -1.44 9.53
C GLN A 498 -14.35 -2.31 10.73
N LEU A 499 -13.66 -3.42 10.87
CA LEU A 499 -13.71 -4.32 12.00
C LEU A 499 -12.60 -3.97 13.00
N SER A 500 -12.95 -3.82 14.27
CA SER A 500 -12.06 -3.37 15.36
C SER A 500 -12.37 -4.13 16.65
N LYS A 501 -11.60 -3.88 17.72
CA LYS A 501 -11.57 -4.71 18.93
C LYS A 501 -11.29 -6.16 18.53
N LEU A 502 -10.09 -6.36 17.97
CA LEU A 502 -9.68 -7.67 17.45
C LEU A 502 -9.34 -8.60 18.61
N ASP A 503 -9.63 -9.89 18.47
CA ASP A 503 -9.31 -10.96 19.41
C ASP A 503 -7.79 -11.09 19.67
N SER A 504 -6.99 -10.81 18.66
CA SER A 504 -5.52 -10.74 18.73
C SER A 504 -4.97 -9.51 19.44
N ASP A 505 -5.79 -8.49 19.75
CA ASP A 505 -5.35 -7.31 20.50
C ASP A 505 -5.54 -7.56 22.01
N PRO A 506 -4.47 -7.62 22.83
CA PRO A 506 -4.57 -7.84 24.28
C PRO A 506 -5.47 -6.82 24.98
N ALA A 507 -5.56 -5.59 24.44
CA ALA A 507 -6.42 -4.55 24.97
C ALA A 507 -7.93 -4.85 24.78
N SER A 508 -8.29 -5.77 23.88
CA SER A 508 -9.68 -6.19 23.65
C SER A 508 -10.18 -7.23 24.67
N ALA A 509 -9.27 -7.94 25.34
CA ALA A 509 -9.62 -8.99 26.32
C ALA A 509 -10.11 -8.43 27.67
N SER A 510 -9.76 -7.19 28.02
CA SER A 510 -9.97 -6.61 29.36
C SER A 510 -11.36 -5.98 29.60
N ARG A 511 -12.27 -6.00 28.62
CA ARG A 511 -13.62 -5.43 28.77
C ARG A 511 -14.67 -6.54 28.82
N GLY A 512 -14.85 -7.05 30.05
CA GLY A 512 -15.85 -8.05 30.42
C GLY A 512 -17.30 -7.60 30.21
N ALA A 513 -18.20 -8.54 30.44
CA ALA A 513 -19.63 -8.54 30.08
C ALA A 513 -20.51 -7.37 30.58
N SER A 514 -19.97 -6.36 31.29
CA SER A 514 -20.74 -5.22 31.82
C SER A 514 -21.19 -4.22 30.75
N ASP A 515 -20.55 -4.17 29.58
CA ASP A 515 -20.96 -3.29 28.47
C ASP A 515 -22.14 -3.83 27.64
N LEU A 516 -22.46 -5.14 27.74
CA LEU A 516 -23.54 -5.78 26.97
C LEU A 516 -24.94 -5.25 27.34
N ARG A 517 -25.12 -4.74 28.57
CA ARG A 517 -26.42 -4.22 29.04
C ARG A 517 -26.73 -2.79 28.59
N ARG A 518 -25.78 -2.06 27.99
CA ARG A 518 -25.98 -0.66 27.59
C ARG A 518 -26.27 -0.47 26.08
N THR A 519 -26.16 -1.52 25.27
CA THR A 519 -26.23 -1.43 23.80
C THR A 519 -27.55 -1.91 23.18
N ALA A 520 -28.54 -2.33 23.97
CA ALA A 520 -29.80 -2.88 23.47
C ALA A 520 -30.86 -1.84 23.01
N ARG A 521 -30.47 -0.60 22.72
CA ARG A 521 -31.38 0.39 22.08
C ARG A 521 -30.61 1.25 21.08
N LEU A 522 -30.30 0.69 19.91
CA LEU A 522 -29.97 1.49 18.73
C LEU A 522 -31.26 2.00 18.07
N HIS A 523 -31.94 2.95 18.70
CA HIS A 523 -32.66 3.94 17.90
C HIS A 523 -31.62 4.96 17.44
N ALA A 524 -30.76 4.54 16.50
CA ALA A 524 -29.77 5.42 15.93
C ALA A 524 -30.51 6.56 15.21
N LYS A 525 -30.19 7.81 15.58
CA LYS A 525 -30.74 8.97 14.90
C LYS A 525 -30.31 8.94 13.43
N PRO A 526 -31.23 9.25 12.48
CA PRO A 526 -30.90 9.33 11.05
C PRO A 526 -29.76 10.32 10.81
N ALA A 527 -29.16 10.29 9.61
CA ALA A 527 -27.99 11.07 9.22
C ALA A 527 -28.09 12.61 9.36
N GLY A 528 -29.18 13.13 9.93
CA GLY A 528 -29.48 14.55 10.04
C GLY A 528 -29.71 15.18 8.65
N ARG A 529 -29.99 16.49 8.64
CA ARG A 529 -30.12 17.25 7.39
C ARG A 529 -28.81 17.19 6.58
N ARG A 530 -28.93 17.13 5.26
CA ARG A 530 -27.82 17.28 4.31
C ARG A 530 -27.29 18.71 4.38
N THR A 531 -25.99 18.89 4.59
CA THR A 531 -25.40 20.23 4.63
C THR A 531 -25.37 20.85 3.24
N GLU A 532 -25.46 22.18 3.19
CA GLU A 532 -25.39 22.96 1.96
C GLU A 532 -24.02 23.63 1.81
N TRP A 533 -23.61 23.85 0.55
CA TRP A 533 -22.36 24.54 0.25
C TRP A 533 -22.28 25.91 0.91
N ALA A 534 -23.38 26.68 0.95
CA ALA A 534 -23.41 28.01 1.57
C ALA A 534 -22.99 28.01 3.06
N GLU A 535 -23.17 26.89 3.77
CA GLU A 535 -22.84 26.79 5.21
C GLU A 535 -21.36 26.55 5.46
N ARG A 536 -20.61 26.07 4.46
CA ARG A 536 -19.23 25.55 4.66
C ARG A 536 -18.26 25.92 3.55
N GLY A 537 -18.75 26.40 2.42
CA GLY A 537 -18.03 26.54 1.15
C GLY A 537 -16.81 27.43 1.28
N GLU A 538 -16.95 28.58 1.92
CA GLU A 538 -15.84 29.53 2.10
C GLU A 538 -14.68 28.92 2.91
N ALA A 539 -14.99 28.21 3.99
CA ALA A 539 -13.99 27.51 4.80
C ALA A 539 -13.32 26.35 4.02
N ILE A 540 -14.07 25.68 3.16
CA ILE A 540 -13.59 24.57 2.32
C ILE A 540 -12.71 25.08 1.18
N GLU A 541 -13.12 26.14 0.47
CA GLU A 541 -12.34 26.78 -0.58
C GLU A 541 -11.00 27.26 -0.04
N ARG A 542 -11.02 27.97 1.09
CA ARG A 542 -9.79 28.40 1.78
C ARG A 542 -8.90 27.20 2.13
N ARG A 543 -9.51 26.11 2.63
CA ARG A 543 -8.79 24.91 3.05
C ARG A 543 -8.22 24.10 1.88
N TYR A 544 -8.85 24.11 0.71
CA TYR A 544 -8.50 23.28 -0.45
C TYR A 544 -8.19 24.10 -1.72
N ALA A 545 -7.77 25.36 -1.55
CA ALA A 545 -7.36 26.21 -2.65
C ALA A 545 -6.31 25.51 -3.55
N GLY A 546 -6.59 25.47 -4.86
CA GLY A 546 -5.76 24.81 -5.88
C GLY A 546 -5.89 23.28 -5.95
N TRP A 547 -6.77 22.66 -5.18
CA TRP A 547 -7.02 21.20 -5.25
C TRP A 547 -8.11 20.82 -6.28
N PHE A 548 -9.05 21.72 -6.51
CA PHE A 548 -10.21 21.51 -7.38
C PHE A 548 -9.98 22.07 -8.79
N ASP A 549 -10.64 21.45 -9.76
CA ASP A 549 -10.68 21.94 -11.13
C ASP A 549 -11.43 23.28 -11.16
N GLY A 550 -10.76 24.37 -11.54
CA GLY A 550 -11.38 25.71 -11.66
C GLY A 550 -11.08 26.71 -10.53
N ALA A 551 -10.32 26.35 -9.50
CA ALA A 551 -10.00 27.26 -8.38
C ALA A 551 -9.13 28.50 -8.75
N GLY A 552 -8.76 28.66 -10.03
CA GLY A 552 -7.99 29.79 -10.55
C GLY A 552 -8.81 30.78 -11.41
N ALA A 553 -10.05 30.47 -11.76
CA ALA A 553 -10.94 31.48 -12.30
C ALA A 553 -11.56 32.19 -11.09
N ARG A 554 -11.34 33.50 -10.94
CA ARG A 554 -12.21 34.35 -10.12
C ARG A 554 -13.65 34.00 -10.53
N LEU A 555 -14.35 33.21 -9.72
CA LEU A 555 -15.80 33.19 -9.75
C LEU A 555 -16.17 34.61 -9.34
N LYS A 556 -16.35 35.49 -10.33
CA LYS A 556 -17.16 36.68 -10.14
C LYS A 556 -18.47 36.14 -9.60
N THR A 557 -18.70 36.45 -8.34
CA THR A 557 -19.96 36.24 -7.64
C THR A 557 -21.09 36.80 -8.49
N LYS A 558 -21.68 35.97 -9.35
CA LYS A 558 -23.09 36.11 -9.73
C LYS A 558 -23.93 35.46 -8.63
N THR A 559 -23.76 35.93 -7.39
CA THR A 559 -24.64 35.59 -6.26
C THR A 559 -25.91 36.44 -6.21
N ALA A 560 -26.27 37.14 -7.30
CA ALA A 560 -27.46 37.99 -7.32
C ALA A 560 -28.54 37.64 -8.36
N ASP A 561 -28.22 36.98 -9.50
CA ASP A 561 -29.21 36.86 -10.60
C ASP A 561 -29.85 35.48 -10.79
N CYS A 562 -29.38 34.43 -10.11
CA CYS A 562 -29.97 33.08 -10.26
C CYS A 562 -31.00 32.73 -9.17
N LEU A 563 -31.34 33.66 -8.27
CA LEU A 563 -32.33 33.46 -7.20
C LEU A 563 -33.76 33.94 -7.55
N ARG A 564 -34.01 34.36 -8.81
CA ARG A 564 -35.34 34.82 -9.23
C ARG A 564 -36.08 33.94 -10.25
N ASP A 565 -35.41 32.99 -10.91
CA ASP A 565 -36.04 32.24 -12.01
C ASP A 565 -36.32 30.74 -11.73
N SER A 566 -35.99 30.24 -10.54
CA SER A 566 -36.28 28.86 -10.14
C SER A 566 -37.55 28.69 -9.28
N ARG A 567 -38.36 29.73 -9.10
CA ARG A 567 -39.64 29.66 -8.36
C ARG A 567 -40.87 29.31 -9.22
N ARG A 568 -40.70 28.90 -10.48
CA ARG A 568 -41.83 28.57 -11.36
C ARG A 568 -41.93 27.11 -11.81
N ASP A 569 -41.06 26.21 -11.36
CA ASP A 569 -41.14 24.79 -11.77
C ASP A 569 -40.89 23.73 -10.67
N GLU A 570 -41.08 24.08 -9.40
CA GLU A 570 -41.17 23.11 -8.29
C GLU A 570 -42.63 22.77 -7.92
N SER A 571 -43.47 22.54 -8.93
CA SER A 571 -44.87 22.14 -8.73
C SER A 571 -45.17 20.73 -9.25
N ALA A 572 -44.24 19.76 -9.16
CA ALA A 572 -44.55 18.35 -9.41
C ALA A 572 -43.46 17.33 -8.99
N LYS A 573 -42.88 17.42 -7.77
CA LYS A 573 -42.16 16.26 -7.20
C LYS A 573 -42.53 16.08 -5.73
N LYS A 574 -43.30 15.01 -5.46
CA LYS A 574 -43.68 14.53 -4.11
C LYS A 574 -42.44 14.52 -3.21
N ARG A 575 -42.40 15.40 -2.20
CA ARG A 575 -41.40 15.33 -1.13
C ARG A 575 -41.73 14.14 -0.25
N THR A 576 -41.16 12.98 -0.57
CA THR A 576 -41.23 11.80 0.30
C THR A 576 -40.49 12.09 1.60
N SER A 577 -41.14 11.81 2.73
CA SER A 577 -40.59 12.06 4.06
C SER A 577 -39.34 11.18 4.33
N PRO A 578 -38.46 11.54 5.29
CA PRO A 578 -37.34 10.69 5.70
C PRO A 578 -37.74 9.27 6.12
N ARG A 579 -39.00 9.08 6.51
CA ARG A 579 -39.57 7.79 6.94
C ARG A 579 -39.84 6.86 5.75
N GLU A 580 -40.23 7.39 4.60
CA GLU A 580 -40.44 6.62 3.35
C GLU A 580 -39.11 6.14 2.73
N LYS A 581 -38.01 6.91 2.91
CA LYS A 581 -36.68 6.50 2.41
C LYS A 581 -35.97 5.47 3.30
N ALA A 582 -36.30 5.41 4.59
CA ALA A 582 -35.88 4.31 5.45
C ALA A 582 -36.53 2.98 5.02
N ASN A 583 -37.76 3.05 4.50
CA ASN A 583 -38.46 1.91 3.93
C ASN A 583 -37.72 1.32 2.72
N ALA A 584 -37.16 2.14 1.84
CA ALA A 584 -36.45 1.64 0.65
C ALA A 584 -35.24 0.74 0.96
N TYR A 585 -34.49 1.01 2.04
CA TYR A 585 -33.40 0.13 2.47
C TYR A 585 -33.91 -1.12 3.16
N ALA A 586 -34.94 -1.01 4.00
CA ALA A 586 -35.56 -2.15 4.65
C ALA A 586 -36.22 -3.10 3.62
N GLU A 587 -36.95 -2.56 2.65
CA GLU A 587 -37.54 -3.30 1.53
C GLU A 587 -36.46 -3.95 0.64
N ALA A 588 -35.39 -3.24 0.32
CA ALA A 588 -34.27 -3.82 -0.42
C ALA A 588 -33.55 -4.92 0.37
N MET A 589 -33.47 -4.79 1.70
CA MET A 589 -32.96 -5.84 2.58
C MET A 589 -33.89 -7.04 2.61
N ASP A 590 -35.19 -6.84 2.78
CA ASP A 590 -36.18 -7.92 2.83
C ASP A 590 -36.25 -8.68 1.49
N SER A 591 -36.17 -7.97 0.36
CA SER A 591 -36.05 -8.58 -0.97
C SER A 591 -34.74 -9.36 -1.14
N ALA A 592 -33.63 -8.86 -0.57
CA ALA A 592 -32.34 -9.55 -0.62
C ALA A 592 -32.23 -10.70 0.41
N MET A 593 -33.09 -10.72 1.44
CA MET A 593 -33.16 -11.74 2.48
C MET A 593 -34.21 -12.82 2.20
N GLY A 594 -35.23 -12.54 1.38
CA GLY A 594 -36.26 -13.48 0.94
C GLY A 594 -35.72 -14.54 -0.04
N ASP A 595 -34.71 -14.18 -0.83
CA ASP A 595 -33.85 -15.15 -1.51
C ASP A 595 -32.78 -15.62 -0.52
N ASP A 596 -32.95 -16.83 0.04
CA ASP A 596 -32.08 -17.47 1.02
C ASP A 596 -30.61 -17.01 0.88
N LEU A 597 -30.15 -16.24 1.89
CA LEU A 597 -28.87 -15.51 1.91
C LEU A 597 -27.70 -16.41 1.50
N SER A 598 -27.82 -17.70 1.80
CA SER A 598 -26.89 -18.77 1.45
C SER A 598 -26.76 -18.98 -0.07
N ARG A 599 -27.81 -18.82 -0.88
CA ARG A 599 -27.75 -19.00 -2.35
C ARG A 599 -27.36 -17.72 -3.08
N GLY A 600 -27.89 -16.56 -2.68
CA GLY A 600 -27.59 -15.27 -3.32
C GLY A 600 -26.15 -14.80 -3.05
N LEU A 601 -25.68 -14.93 -1.81
CA LEU A 601 -24.32 -14.58 -1.44
C LEU A 601 -23.30 -15.60 -1.96
N VAL A 602 -23.61 -16.91 -1.93
CA VAL A 602 -22.74 -17.92 -2.57
C VAL A 602 -22.72 -17.74 -4.08
N ALA A 603 -23.82 -17.37 -4.74
CA ALA A 603 -23.82 -17.06 -6.17
C ALA A 603 -23.04 -15.77 -6.49
N ALA A 604 -23.15 -14.72 -5.68
CA ALA A 604 -22.35 -13.50 -5.84
C ALA A 604 -20.84 -13.72 -5.58
N LEU A 605 -20.50 -14.48 -4.54
CA LEU A 605 -19.12 -14.86 -4.20
C LEU A 605 -18.53 -15.85 -5.23
N ALA A 606 -19.33 -16.79 -5.74
CA ALA A 606 -18.93 -17.75 -6.77
C ALA A 606 -18.75 -17.08 -8.14
N ARG A 607 -19.57 -16.08 -8.50
CA ARG A 607 -19.39 -15.27 -9.72
C ARG A 607 -18.09 -14.45 -9.68
N GLY A 608 -17.75 -13.87 -8.52
CA GLY A 608 -16.46 -13.18 -8.32
C GLY A 608 -15.24 -14.10 -8.37
N SER A 609 -15.38 -15.39 -8.02
CA SER A 609 -14.31 -16.39 -8.14
C SER A 609 -14.17 -16.94 -9.57
N ARG A 610 -15.27 -17.06 -10.32
CA ARG A 610 -15.26 -17.43 -11.75
C ARG A 610 -14.69 -16.33 -12.65
N SER A 611 -14.91 -15.04 -12.33
CA SER A 611 -14.26 -13.93 -13.03
C SER A 611 -12.73 -13.96 -12.91
N ARG A 612 -12.19 -14.39 -11.74
CA ARG A 612 -10.74 -14.63 -11.58
C ARG A 612 -10.21 -15.80 -12.42
N LYS A 613 -11.03 -16.84 -12.63
CA LYS A 613 -10.68 -17.98 -13.51
C LYS A 613 -10.80 -17.62 -15.00
N ARG A 614 -11.79 -16.81 -15.38
CA ARG A 614 -12.04 -16.42 -16.77
C ARG A 614 -11.01 -15.41 -17.27
N ALA A 615 -10.60 -14.44 -16.43
CA ALA A 615 -9.48 -13.55 -16.74
C ALA A 615 -8.11 -14.28 -16.83
N SER A 616 -7.96 -15.44 -16.19
CA SER A 616 -6.77 -16.30 -16.36
C SER A 616 -6.84 -17.24 -17.57
N LEU A 617 -8.04 -17.50 -18.11
CA LEU A 617 -8.28 -18.36 -19.28
C LEU A 617 -8.35 -17.54 -20.58
N GLU A 618 -8.91 -16.33 -20.56
CA GLU A 618 -8.94 -15.42 -21.72
C GLU A 618 -7.54 -14.83 -22.04
N ALA A 619 -6.59 -14.88 -21.10
CA ALA A 619 -5.17 -14.60 -21.35
C ALA A 619 -4.42 -15.79 -22.02
N THR A 620 -5.02 -16.98 -22.06
CA THR A 620 -4.44 -18.18 -22.69
C THR A 620 -5.11 -18.54 -24.03
N ASP A 621 -6.32 -18.04 -24.31
CA ASP A 621 -7.09 -18.42 -25.51
C ASP A 621 -6.97 -17.43 -26.70
N ALA A 622 -6.10 -16.43 -26.62
CA ALA A 622 -5.81 -15.52 -27.75
C ALA A 622 -4.82 -16.10 -28.78
N ASN A 623 -4.59 -17.41 -28.80
CA ASN A 623 -3.66 -18.06 -29.73
C ASN A 623 -4.22 -19.40 -30.24
N SER A 624 -5.41 -19.39 -30.83
CA SER A 624 -5.87 -20.51 -31.69
C SER A 624 -7.07 -20.12 -32.54
N ALA A 625 -6.82 -19.52 -33.70
CA ALA A 625 -7.73 -19.61 -34.84
C ALA A 625 -7.00 -19.17 -36.12
N GLU A 626 -6.46 -20.13 -36.86
CA GLU A 626 -6.62 -20.29 -38.31
C GLU A 626 -5.66 -21.36 -38.80
N GLU A 627 -6.19 -22.47 -39.32
CA GLU A 627 -5.73 -22.98 -40.62
C GLU A 627 -6.70 -24.05 -41.14
N THR A 628 -7.29 -23.74 -42.29
CA THR A 628 -8.01 -24.69 -43.13
C THR A 628 -7.22 -24.92 -44.41
N LYS A 629 -6.88 -26.20 -44.63
CA LYS A 629 -6.76 -26.95 -45.90
C LYS A 629 -6.02 -26.34 -47.12
N GLY A 630 -5.01 -27.10 -47.55
CA GLY A 630 -4.50 -27.21 -48.94
C GLY A 630 -2.96 -27.23 -48.93
N GLY A 631 -2.21 -28.20 -49.43
CA GLY A 631 -2.46 -29.19 -50.47
C GLY A 631 -1.36 -29.09 -51.54
N LEU A 632 -0.23 -29.77 -51.31
CA LEU A 632 0.75 -30.34 -52.27
C LEU A 632 1.22 -29.50 -53.49
N SER A 633 2.54 -29.27 -53.62
CA SER A 633 3.41 -29.88 -54.66
C SER A 633 4.86 -29.33 -54.64
N ARG A 634 5.75 -30.13 -55.25
CA ARG A 634 7.21 -30.03 -55.48
C ARG A 634 7.65 -28.69 -56.14
N ASP A 635 8.88 -28.16 -56.08
CA ASP A 635 10.20 -28.69 -56.44
C ASP A 635 11.35 -27.70 -56.05
N ALA A 636 12.57 -28.24 -55.94
CA ALA A 636 13.91 -27.66 -56.26
C ALA A 636 14.56 -26.45 -55.51
N ALA A 637 15.76 -26.76 -54.97
CA ALA A 637 17.04 -26.03 -55.06
C ALA A 637 17.41 -24.83 -54.13
N SER A 638 18.43 -25.14 -53.30
CA SER A 638 19.66 -24.37 -53.01
C SER A 638 19.71 -23.18 -52.04
N SER A 639 20.81 -23.21 -51.27
CA SER A 639 21.57 -22.16 -50.56
C SER A 639 21.02 -21.59 -49.25
N ASP A 640 21.66 -22.07 -48.17
CA ASP A 640 22.15 -21.38 -46.97
C ASP A 640 21.50 -20.05 -46.55
N SER A 641 20.87 -20.10 -45.38
CA SER A 641 21.30 -19.43 -44.12
C SER A 641 20.11 -18.93 -43.29
N SER A 642 19.70 -19.70 -42.27
CA SER A 642 19.03 -19.23 -41.03
C SER A 642 18.36 -20.38 -40.28
N GLY A 643 18.48 -20.38 -38.95
CA GLY A 643 17.45 -20.87 -38.04
C GLY A 643 17.65 -22.26 -37.46
N ASP A 644 18.22 -22.34 -36.26
CA ASP A 644 17.89 -23.43 -35.34
C ASP A 644 16.72 -22.94 -34.46
N GLU A 645 15.53 -23.47 -34.76
CA GLU A 645 14.44 -23.54 -33.80
C GLU A 645 14.75 -24.67 -32.81
N ASP A 646 15.05 -24.31 -31.55
CA ASP A 646 15.30 -25.28 -30.49
C ASP A 646 13.97 -25.82 -29.92
N GLU A 647 13.59 -27.02 -30.39
CA GLU A 647 12.71 -27.94 -29.68
C GLU A 647 13.29 -28.22 -28.26
N PRO A 648 12.50 -28.28 -27.17
CA PRO A 648 13.04 -28.44 -25.83
C PRO A 648 13.77 -29.80 -25.68
N PRO A 649 14.99 -29.82 -25.09
CA PRO A 649 15.81 -31.02 -25.06
C PRO A 649 15.15 -32.15 -24.27
N VAL A 650 15.35 -33.37 -24.77
CA VAL A 650 14.91 -34.68 -24.23
C VAL A 650 15.13 -34.86 -22.71
N SER A 651 16.02 -34.06 -22.12
CA SER A 651 16.27 -33.98 -20.68
C SER A 651 15.09 -33.43 -19.86
N LEU A 652 14.27 -32.52 -20.41
CA LEU A 652 13.08 -31.96 -19.74
C LEU A 652 11.92 -32.96 -19.70
N ARG A 653 11.69 -33.71 -20.79
CA ARG A 653 10.71 -34.82 -20.80
C ARG A 653 11.13 -35.94 -19.85
N ARG A 654 12.42 -36.25 -19.79
CA ARG A 654 12.98 -37.24 -18.82
C ARG A 654 12.87 -36.76 -17.37
N ALA A 655 13.11 -35.47 -17.10
CA ALA A 655 12.95 -34.89 -15.76
C ALA A 655 11.49 -34.88 -15.32
N HIS A 656 10.57 -34.51 -16.22
CA HIS A 656 9.13 -34.56 -15.96
C HIS A 656 8.64 -36.00 -15.73
N ALA A 657 9.11 -36.97 -16.53
CA ALA A 657 8.77 -38.38 -16.37
C ALA A 657 9.41 -39.02 -15.12
N ALA A 658 10.62 -38.60 -14.73
CA ALA A 658 11.27 -39.03 -13.50
C ALA A 658 10.57 -38.45 -12.26
N ALA A 659 10.20 -37.17 -12.28
CA ALA A 659 9.42 -36.53 -11.21
C ALA A 659 8.01 -37.13 -11.10
N SER A 660 7.37 -37.45 -12.22
CA SER A 660 6.05 -38.11 -12.25
C SER A 660 6.12 -39.57 -11.74
N ARG A 661 7.21 -40.29 -12.03
CA ARG A 661 7.46 -41.65 -11.49
C ARG A 661 7.82 -41.64 -10.02
N ALA A 662 8.62 -40.67 -9.56
CA ALA A 662 8.90 -40.45 -8.14
C ALA A 662 7.64 -40.07 -7.37
N HIS A 663 6.75 -39.27 -7.98
CA HIS A 663 5.43 -38.97 -7.46
C HIS A 663 4.53 -40.22 -7.36
N ALA A 664 4.55 -41.12 -8.35
CA ALA A 664 3.77 -42.35 -8.30
C ALA A 664 4.30 -43.36 -7.27
N HIS A 665 5.63 -43.50 -7.16
CA HIS A 665 6.26 -44.43 -6.22
C HIS A 665 6.24 -43.94 -4.76
N GLY A 666 6.47 -42.65 -4.52
CA GLY A 666 6.45 -42.07 -3.17
C GLY A 666 5.05 -42.07 -2.55
N VAL A 667 4.01 -41.83 -3.37
CA VAL A 667 2.62 -41.91 -2.92
C VAL A 667 2.23 -43.35 -2.59
N PHE A 668 2.66 -44.37 -3.35
CA PHE A 668 2.30 -45.77 -3.07
C PHE A 668 2.96 -46.33 -1.80
N VAL A 669 4.20 -45.91 -1.49
CA VAL A 669 4.93 -46.37 -0.29
C VAL A 669 4.43 -45.65 0.96
N GLU A 670 4.25 -44.32 0.94
CA GLU A 670 3.75 -43.60 2.11
C GLU A 670 2.24 -43.81 2.38
N THR A 671 1.41 -44.03 1.35
CA THR A 671 -0.02 -44.30 1.58
C THR A 671 -0.29 -45.72 2.07
N GLY A 672 0.59 -46.70 1.78
CA GLY A 672 0.52 -48.04 2.37
C GLY A 672 0.78 -48.01 3.88
N ASP A 673 1.84 -47.33 4.30
CA ASP A 673 2.22 -47.24 5.72
C ASP A 673 1.28 -46.34 6.54
N ILE A 674 0.72 -45.28 5.93
CA ILE A 674 -0.25 -44.39 6.60
C ILE A 674 -1.66 -45.02 6.65
N ALA A 675 -2.04 -45.85 5.67
CA ALA A 675 -3.35 -46.52 5.66
C ALA A 675 -3.47 -47.58 6.77
N ASP A 676 -2.42 -48.35 7.05
CA ASP A 676 -2.46 -49.42 8.06
C ASP A 676 -2.49 -48.89 9.51
N ASP A 677 -1.83 -47.75 9.78
CA ASP A 677 -1.84 -47.11 11.10
C ASP A 677 -3.08 -46.23 11.34
N ALA A 678 -3.64 -45.62 10.28
CA ALA A 678 -4.81 -44.74 10.40
C ALA A 678 -6.16 -45.46 10.39
N LEU A 679 -6.26 -46.65 9.76
CA LEU A 679 -7.50 -47.45 9.77
C LEU A 679 -7.90 -47.95 11.16
N LYS A 680 -6.99 -47.91 12.14
CA LYS A 680 -7.27 -48.43 13.47
C LYS A 680 -7.87 -47.42 14.45
N ASN A 681 -7.83 -46.09 14.22
CA ASN A 681 -8.29 -45.17 15.27
C ASN A 681 -8.54 -43.66 14.97
N THR A 682 -8.99 -43.19 13.80
CA THR A 682 -9.36 -41.75 13.66
C THR A 682 -10.50 -41.40 12.69
N ASN A 683 -11.23 -40.31 13.01
CA ASN A 683 -12.30 -39.70 12.20
C ASN A 683 -11.78 -39.10 10.87
N SER A 684 -12.59 -39.17 9.81
CA SER A 684 -12.24 -38.82 8.42
C SER A 684 -11.69 -37.39 8.18
N VAL A 685 -12.02 -36.43 9.05
CA VAL A 685 -11.62 -35.01 8.91
C VAL A 685 -10.13 -34.78 9.22
N THR A 686 -9.52 -35.59 10.09
CA THR A 686 -8.10 -35.43 10.45
C THR A 686 -7.16 -36.00 9.38
N LEU A 687 -7.57 -37.05 8.67
CA LEU A 687 -6.79 -37.66 7.59
C LEU A 687 -6.62 -36.68 6.40
N GLU A 688 -7.69 -35.99 6.02
CA GLU A 688 -7.68 -35.00 4.94
C GLU A 688 -6.74 -33.82 5.23
N SER A 689 -6.68 -33.38 6.50
CA SER A 689 -5.79 -32.29 6.91
C SER A 689 -4.30 -32.69 6.86
N ARG A 690 -3.98 -33.94 7.21
CA ARG A 690 -2.59 -34.46 7.19
C ARG A 690 -2.09 -34.69 5.76
N LEU A 691 -2.94 -35.21 4.87
CA LEU A 691 -2.60 -35.40 3.45
C LEU A 691 -2.38 -34.06 2.73
N LYS A 692 -3.19 -33.03 3.03
CA LYS A 692 -2.98 -31.67 2.51
C LYS A 692 -1.66 -31.06 2.99
N ALA A 693 -1.30 -31.29 4.25
CA ALA A 693 -0.05 -30.80 4.83
C ALA A 693 1.18 -31.47 4.20
N SER A 694 1.14 -32.78 3.96
CA SER A 694 2.22 -33.54 3.31
C SER A 694 2.43 -33.09 1.85
N ALA A 695 1.36 -33.04 1.05
CA ALA A 695 1.43 -32.59 -0.34
C ALA A 695 1.96 -31.15 -0.49
N ALA A 696 1.57 -30.26 0.43
CA ALA A 696 2.10 -28.90 0.46
C ALA A 696 3.60 -28.87 0.82
N SER A 697 4.09 -29.80 1.64
CA SER A 697 5.51 -29.89 2.00
C SER A 697 6.38 -30.34 0.82
N THR A 698 5.98 -31.38 0.11
CA THR A 698 6.71 -31.89 -1.06
C THR A 698 6.74 -30.87 -2.20
N LEU A 699 5.65 -30.11 -2.42
CA LEU A 699 5.63 -29.04 -3.42
C LEU A 699 6.57 -27.87 -3.06
N ARG A 700 6.79 -27.58 -1.77
CA ARG A 700 7.76 -26.58 -1.31
C ARG A 700 9.19 -27.02 -1.56
N GLU A 701 9.49 -28.31 -1.38
CA GLU A 701 10.82 -28.87 -1.68
C GLU A 701 11.14 -28.82 -3.17
N CYS A 702 10.16 -29.15 -4.03
CA CYS A 702 10.28 -29.02 -5.49
C CYS A 702 10.46 -27.56 -5.94
N GLU A 703 9.75 -26.62 -5.34
CA GLU A 703 9.92 -25.18 -5.61
C GLU A 703 11.32 -24.69 -5.21
N SER A 704 11.77 -25.05 -4.00
CA SER A 704 13.11 -24.71 -3.50
C SER A 704 14.22 -25.27 -4.42
N PHE A 705 14.05 -26.49 -4.91
CA PHE A 705 14.97 -27.09 -5.87
C PHE A 705 14.98 -26.35 -7.22
N ALA A 706 13.81 -25.98 -7.75
CA ALA A 706 13.71 -25.24 -9.01
C ALA A 706 14.31 -23.83 -8.91
N LEU A 707 14.14 -23.14 -7.78
CA LEU A 707 14.74 -21.82 -7.52
C LEU A 707 16.27 -21.90 -7.38
N LYS A 708 16.80 -22.92 -6.68
CA LYS A 708 18.25 -23.16 -6.62
C LYS A 708 18.84 -23.41 -8.01
N ARG A 709 18.12 -24.12 -8.87
CA ARG A 709 18.54 -24.39 -10.25
C ARG A 709 18.45 -23.15 -11.14
N ALA A 710 17.49 -22.26 -10.92
CA ALA A 710 17.40 -20.99 -11.64
C ALA A 710 18.65 -20.11 -11.46
N SER A 711 19.23 -20.09 -10.25
CA SER A 711 20.48 -19.37 -9.99
C SER A 711 21.65 -19.91 -10.82
N SER A 712 21.77 -21.24 -10.94
CA SER A 712 22.82 -21.85 -11.78
C SER A 712 22.57 -21.67 -13.28
N VAL A 713 21.31 -21.60 -13.71
CA VAL A 713 20.93 -21.32 -15.10
C VAL A 713 21.19 -19.86 -15.46
N PHE A 714 20.99 -18.93 -14.53
CA PHE A 714 21.31 -17.51 -14.70
C PHE A 714 22.79 -17.30 -15.04
N GLU A 715 23.68 -17.95 -14.31
CA GLU A 715 25.14 -17.86 -14.53
C GLU A 715 25.58 -18.45 -15.88
N LYS A 716 24.88 -19.50 -16.37
CA LYS A 716 25.32 -20.27 -17.55
C LYS A 716 24.61 -19.90 -18.86
N LYS A 717 23.36 -19.44 -18.78
CA LYS A 717 22.48 -19.22 -19.94
C LYS A 717 21.82 -17.84 -19.95
N GLY A 718 22.13 -17.00 -18.96
CA GLY A 718 21.66 -15.63 -18.91
C GLY A 718 20.25 -15.47 -18.30
N PRO A 719 19.79 -14.21 -18.20
CA PRO A 719 18.65 -13.82 -17.40
C PRO A 719 17.30 -14.34 -17.92
N ASP A 720 17.13 -14.43 -19.24
CA ASP A 720 15.84 -14.80 -19.84
C ASP A 720 15.48 -16.27 -19.61
N GLU A 721 16.48 -17.15 -19.68
CA GLU A 721 16.29 -18.58 -19.46
C GLU A 721 16.11 -18.89 -17.96
N ALA A 722 16.83 -18.15 -17.09
CA ALA A 722 16.60 -18.20 -15.65
C ALA A 722 15.18 -17.71 -15.29
N ALA A 723 14.68 -16.65 -15.95
CA ALA A 723 13.34 -16.13 -15.75
C ALA A 723 12.26 -17.16 -16.12
N ARG A 724 12.48 -17.99 -17.15
CA ARG A 724 11.60 -19.11 -17.51
C ARG A 724 11.57 -20.20 -16.44
N VAL A 725 12.72 -20.54 -15.86
CA VAL A 725 12.81 -21.51 -14.75
C VAL A 725 12.11 -20.96 -13.49
N VAL A 726 12.31 -19.68 -13.17
CA VAL A 726 11.61 -19.00 -12.06
C VAL A 726 10.10 -18.95 -12.33
N SER A 727 9.67 -18.71 -13.56
CA SER A 727 8.25 -18.73 -13.95
C SER A 727 7.64 -20.13 -13.79
N ALA A 728 8.38 -21.19 -14.13
CA ALA A 728 7.96 -22.57 -13.89
C ALA A 728 7.88 -22.90 -12.39
N ALA A 729 8.87 -22.50 -11.59
CA ALA A 729 8.86 -22.65 -10.13
C ALA A 729 7.64 -21.94 -9.51
N ARG A 730 7.33 -20.72 -9.97
CA ARG A 730 6.15 -19.95 -9.53
C ARG A 730 4.82 -20.56 -9.98
N ARG A 731 4.78 -21.26 -11.11
CA ARG A 731 3.59 -22.05 -11.51
C ARG A 731 3.38 -23.25 -10.60
N LEU A 732 4.47 -23.93 -10.19
CA LEU A 732 4.43 -24.96 -9.16
C LEU A 732 3.94 -24.40 -7.81
N ALA A 733 4.45 -23.23 -7.42
CA ALA A 733 4.04 -22.51 -6.22
C ALA A 733 2.54 -22.18 -6.26
N ARG A 734 2.00 -21.75 -7.40
CA ARG A 734 0.57 -21.49 -7.57
C ARG A 734 -0.28 -22.76 -7.52
N ALA A 735 0.24 -23.89 -7.99
CA ALA A 735 -0.44 -25.18 -7.87
C ALA A 735 -0.65 -25.62 -6.41
N GLN A 736 0.20 -25.17 -5.48
CA GLN A 736 0.02 -25.35 -4.02
C GLN A 736 -1.28 -24.71 -3.50
N TRP A 737 -1.84 -23.73 -4.22
CA TRP A 737 -3.04 -22.95 -3.83
C TRP A 737 -4.29 -23.38 -4.60
N THR A 738 -4.14 -24.22 -5.63
CA THR A 738 -5.23 -24.61 -6.53
C THR A 738 -5.54 -26.09 -6.52
N THR A 739 -4.97 -26.90 -5.60
CA THR A 739 -5.27 -28.33 -5.49
C THR A 739 -6.79 -28.54 -5.48
N PRO A 740 -7.39 -29.04 -6.58
CA PRO A 740 -8.82 -29.29 -6.62
C PRO A 740 -9.08 -30.61 -5.87
N PRO A 741 -10.33 -30.92 -5.49
CA PRO A 741 -10.73 -32.23 -4.98
C PRO A 741 -10.67 -33.36 -6.05
N VAL A 742 -9.80 -33.25 -7.06
CA VAL A 742 -9.62 -34.28 -8.12
C VAL A 742 -8.78 -35.46 -7.61
N ALA A 743 -7.92 -35.25 -6.60
CA ALA A 743 -7.28 -36.38 -5.90
C ALA A 743 -8.30 -37.24 -5.12
N PHE A 744 -9.45 -36.67 -4.75
CA PHE A 744 -10.54 -37.41 -4.12
C PHE A 744 -11.38 -38.21 -5.14
N ALA A 745 -11.46 -37.76 -6.40
CA ALA A 745 -12.16 -38.50 -7.46
C ALA A 745 -11.38 -39.76 -7.91
N LEU A 746 -10.05 -39.73 -7.85
CA LEU A 746 -9.22 -40.90 -8.19
C LEU A 746 -9.10 -41.92 -7.05
N CYS A 747 -9.20 -41.50 -5.79
CA CYS A 747 -9.23 -42.42 -4.65
C CYS A 747 -10.65 -42.92 -4.31
N GLY A 748 -11.70 -42.15 -4.63
CA GLY A 748 -13.10 -42.54 -4.42
C GLY A 748 -13.66 -43.49 -5.49
N ALA A 749 -13.06 -43.51 -6.69
CA ALA A 749 -13.44 -44.43 -7.76
C ALA A 749 -12.88 -45.86 -7.56
N GLY A 750 -11.99 -46.07 -6.60
CA GLY A 750 -11.42 -47.39 -6.29
C GLY A 750 -12.32 -48.31 -5.45
N ALA A 751 -13.44 -47.81 -4.92
CA ALA A 751 -14.31 -48.58 -4.03
C ALA A 751 -15.57 -49.16 -4.71
N ALA A 752 -15.80 -48.87 -6.00
CA ALA A 752 -16.96 -49.37 -6.75
C ALA A 752 -16.57 -49.65 -8.21
N GLY A 753 -15.77 -50.70 -8.44
CA GLY A 753 -15.36 -51.07 -9.80
C GLY A 753 -14.30 -52.16 -9.89
N ALA A 754 -14.25 -53.10 -8.94
CA ALA A 754 -13.46 -54.32 -9.08
C ALA A 754 -14.32 -55.43 -9.68
N ARG A 755 -14.49 -55.42 -11.02
CA ARG A 755 -14.79 -56.57 -11.92
C ARG A 755 -15.16 -56.04 -13.31
N ALA A 756 -14.14 -55.79 -14.14
CA ALA A 756 -14.12 -55.94 -15.60
C ALA A 756 -12.72 -55.54 -16.09
#